data_AF-A0A9P1BQB2-F1
#
_entry.id   AF-A0A9P1BQB2-F1
#
_cell.length_a   1.000
_cell.length_b   1.000
_cell.length_c   1.000
_cell.angle_alpha   90.00
_cell.angle_beta   90.00
_cell.angle_gamma   90.00
#
_symmetry.space_group_name_H-M   'P 1'
#
loop_
_entity.id
_entity.type
_entity.pdbx_description
1 polymer ?
#
loop_
_entity_poly.entity_id
_entity_poly.type
_entity_poly.pdbx_seq_one_letter_code
_entity_poly.pdbx_strand_id
1 'polypeptide(L)'
;MSLIINAFYTNKEIFLRELISNASDALDKIQFQAAQDPSKLEAEPNLCIKVTPDKDAGSVTVEDTGIGMTREEMINHLGTIAKSGTKAFMEAVSSGADMSMIGQFGVGFYSSYLVSEKVRVVSKSNDDEQYIWESTAGGTFLVWKDTTFEHGVLKRGTKVICYLKDDQAEFLESDRLKELIMKHSAFVGFPIDLRMEHRQEEEIEVKEEAEAPEKRRKVTVSYSWELINKNKPLWLRPAEGVTHEEYAELYKFLSADWEDHLAVKHVMQSGQVDFKALLFCPRSAPKDMFDMGKMSQRFSIRLYVRRVFIKEFNDLIPKWMGFVKGIVDSDDMPLNISREMLQQNAILKHIKTGLQKNIFSMFQELSQDRERFKSFQEAFSQCLKLGVYEDHANREQIIPLLRYHSSKSGEDMVGLDEYISRMKPGQRHILYITGRTKRDAARSPYIEGLKRDGFEVLYMTDPVDEYAVQFLKEYRGYEVLSCMSMDAARLLDHRSESDLKAELEPLRRRVAEMLAATPSLSVPVALASGIPADCCARFGTSDQGQILELNFKHSLLKELGKHTSFGEVARQPLDQQLATDLSRLLYDLAGLDGSDDAKWSAACEKCQDIVQALNLGESEASEELPALGAQISAEADANKVELSPAKAVDEALLSCGRCVRVARPDRARRAMISFVDEDAKTVDVLYPQPSSKQEEEEEGVPIKYIQALEDFELSVGQAEDSVFKFGSAAKEKGNQLFKMKDFEAAAELYSSGISKFASRSIQRGDEVLVRQDDSEKAKACLTRSTVLSLDVEGLCELSNGLEVPASELLPICQELLPLHTSLYMNRARCQQNLGRHKEASQDLTAVLGLWSAADKRLLQADPEMKEAEEKGLYTAEYLRSRSRLARGLARAAAQDVKDALARSPPAATVKQLKQLKTEVQAAQEKQRQINGPLAKELAKLVISLRGGPQIS
;
A
#
# COMPACT_ATOMS: atom_id res chain seq x y z
N MET A 1 -50.14 -12.78 -37.94
CA MET A 1 -49.11 -11.89 -38.53
C MET A 1 -48.41 -11.05 -37.45
N SER A 2 -49.15 -10.35 -36.57
CA SER A 2 -48.58 -9.53 -35.48
C SER A 2 -47.56 -10.27 -34.59
N LEU A 3 -47.81 -11.55 -34.28
CA LEU A 3 -46.89 -12.38 -33.49
C LEU A 3 -45.58 -12.68 -34.24
N ILE A 4 -45.61 -12.81 -35.57
CA ILE A 4 -44.41 -13.05 -36.38
C ILE A 4 -43.54 -11.79 -36.44
N ILE A 5 -44.20 -10.65 -36.63
CA ILE A 5 -43.55 -9.36 -36.76
C ILE A 5 -42.97 -8.92 -35.41
N ASN A 6 -43.72 -9.02 -34.31
CA ASN A 6 -43.32 -8.42 -33.03
C ASN A 6 -42.68 -9.39 -32.03
N ALA A 7 -42.79 -10.72 -32.19
CA ALA A 7 -42.29 -11.68 -31.19
C ALA A 7 -41.07 -12.50 -31.64
N PHE A 8 -40.79 -12.64 -32.93
CA PHE A 8 -39.64 -13.45 -33.40
C PHE A 8 -38.34 -12.66 -33.53
N TYR A 9 -38.40 -11.35 -33.76
CA TYR A 9 -37.22 -10.53 -33.97
C TYR A 9 -37.12 -9.49 -32.87
N THR A 10 -35.96 -9.41 -32.23
CA THR A 10 -35.69 -8.36 -31.24
C THR A 10 -35.12 -7.12 -31.89
N ASN A 11 -34.42 -7.29 -33.00
CA ASN A 11 -33.71 -6.23 -33.68
C ASN A 11 -34.32 -5.93 -35.06
N LYS A 12 -34.62 -4.65 -35.33
CA LYS A 12 -35.30 -4.24 -36.56
C LYS A 12 -34.40 -4.30 -37.79
N GLU A 13 -33.09 -4.06 -37.64
CA GLU A 13 -32.09 -4.05 -38.74
C GLU A 13 -32.00 -5.39 -39.52
N ILE A 14 -32.51 -6.47 -38.94
CA ILE A 14 -32.56 -7.81 -39.55
C ILE A 14 -33.34 -7.85 -40.85
N PHE A 15 -34.31 -6.95 -41.07
CA PHE A 15 -35.11 -6.96 -42.29
C PHE A 15 -34.24 -6.97 -43.55
N LEU A 16 -33.16 -6.17 -43.54
CA LEU A 16 -32.25 -6.07 -44.67
C LEU A 16 -31.42 -7.35 -44.86
N ARG A 17 -30.98 -7.98 -43.75
CA ARG A 17 -30.32 -9.28 -43.77
C ARG A 17 -31.20 -10.34 -44.44
N GLU A 18 -32.47 -10.42 -44.03
CA GLU A 18 -33.41 -11.42 -44.56
C GLU A 18 -33.74 -11.18 -46.03
N LEU A 19 -33.95 -9.93 -46.44
CA LEU A 19 -34.20 -9.60 -47.85
C LEU A 19 -32.99 -9.90 -48.75
N ILE A 20 -31.79 -9.53 -48.33
CA ILE A 20 -30.55 -9.85 -49.07
C ILE A 20 -30.31 -11.36 -49.11
N SER A 21 -30.60 -12.09 -48.02
CA SER A 21 -30.48 -13.55 -47.99
C SER A 21 -31.44 -14.22 -48.99
N ASN A 22 -32.69 -13.73 -49.07
CA ASN A 22 -33.66 -14.23 -50.05
C ASN A 22 -33.25 -13.91 -51.49
N ALA A 23 -32.69 -12.73 -51.73
CA ALA A 23 -32.12 -12.34 -53.02
C ALA A 23 -30.94 -13.25 -53.42
N SER A 24 -30.03 -13.55 -52.49
CA SER A 24 -28.94 -14.50 -52.71
C SER A 24 -29.46 -15.89 -53.05
N ASP A 25 -30.44 -16.41 -52.30
CA ASP A 25 -31.07 -17.72 -52.60
C ASP A 25 -31.70 -17.72 -54.01
N ALA A 26 -32.29 -16.60 -54.46
CA ALA A 26 -32.87 -16.48 -55.81
C ALA A 26 -31.79 -16.47 -56.91
N LEU A 27 -30.63 -15.87 -56.63
CA LEU A 27 -29.46 -15.87 -57.52
C LEU A 27 -28.82 -17.26 -57.59
N ASP A 28 -28.69 -17.96 -56.47
CA ASP A 28 -28.19 -19.34 -56.43
C ASP A 28 -29.09 -20.29 -57.24
N LYS A 29 -30.42 -20.13 -57.16
CA LYS A 29 -31.38 -20.93 -57.96
C LYS A 29 -31.21 -20.73 -59.45
N ILE A 30 -31.12 -19.48 -59.92
CA ILE A 30 -30.92 -19.23 -61.36
C ILE A 30 -29.54 -19.69 -61.82
N GLN A 31 -28.50 -19.53 -60.99
CA GLN A 31 -27.16 -20.01 -61.30
C GLN A 31 -27.14 -21.53 -61.45
N PHE A 32 -27.86 -22.26 -60.58
CA PHE A 32 -28.00 -23.70 -60.70
C PHE A 32 -28.76 -24.11 -61.97
N GLN A 33 -29.88 -23.48 -62.27
CA GLN A 33 -30.61 -23.74 -63.51
C GLN A 33 -29.75 -23.43 -64.74
N ALA A 34 -28.98 -22.35 -64.71
CA ALA A 34 -28.07 -21.95 -65.78
C ALA A 34 -26.91 -22.94 -66.00
N ALA A 35 -26.46 -23.60 -64.93
CA ALA A 35 -25.45 -24.64 -65.03
C ALA A 35 -25.95 -25.87 -65.81
N GLN A 36 -27.27 -26.10 -65.81
CA GLN A 36 -27.91 -27.16 -66.61
C GLN A 36 -28.34 -26.66 -67.99
N ASP A 37 -28.86 -25.42 -68.07
CA ASP A 37 -29.37 -24.78 -69.27
C ASP A 37 -28.95 -23.30 -69.32
N PRO A 38 -27.86 -22.98 -70.04
CA PRO A 38 -27.34 -21.61 -70.14
C PRO A 38 -28.33 -20.58 -70.71
N SER A 39 -29.35 -21.02 -71.47
CA SER A 39 -30.35 -20.11 -72.06
C SER A 39 -31.16 -19.36 -71.00
N LYS A 40 -31.25 -19.89 -69.77
CA LYS A 40 -31.94 -19.26 -68.63
C LYS A 40 -31.31 -17.92 -68.22
N LEU A 41 -30.05 -17.65 -68.59
CA LEU A 41 -29.37 -16.38 -68.33
C LEU A 41 -29.51 -15.34 -69.44
N GLU A 42 -30.02 -15.68 -70.63
CA GLU A 42 -30.06 -14.76 -71.79
C GLU A 42 -30.85 -13.47 -71.50
N ALA A 43 -31.94 -13.57 -70.74
CA ALA A 43 -32.77 -12.43 -70.39
C ALA A 43 -32.02 -11.40 -69.52
N GLU A 44 -31.19 -11.87 -68.58
CA GLU A 44 -30.34 -11.02 -67.74
C GLU A 44 -29.08 -11.79 -67.34
N PRO A 45 -27.91 -11.50 -67.96
CA PRO A 45 -26.68 -12.24 -67.69
C PRO A 45 -25.99 -11.82 -66.39
N ASN A 46 -26.28 -10.62 -65.87
CA ASN A 46 -25.63 -10.12 -64.66
C ASN A 46 -26.34 -10.62 -63.40
N LEU A 47 -25.57 -11.20 -62.47
CA LEU A 47 -26.06 -11.66 -61.17
C LEU A 47 -25.63 -10.66 -60.08
N CYS A 48 -26.56 -9.85 -59.59
CA CYS A 48 -26.29 -8.88 -58.54
C CYS A 48 -27.53 -8.55 -57.69
N ILE A 49 -27.27 -7.89 -56.56
CA ILE A 49 -28.27 -7.36 -55.64
C ILE A 49 -28.06 -5.85 -55.56
N LYS A 50 -29.13 -5.06 -55.71
CA LYS A 50 -29.09 -3.61 -55.59
C LYS A 50 -29.96 -3.15 -54.43
N VAL A 51 -29.42 -2.24 -53.61
CA VAL A 51 -30.16 -1.62 -52.50
C VAL A 51 -30.29 -0.13 -52.79
N THR A 52 -31.52 0.36 -52.74
CA THR A 52 -31.88 1.72 -53.16
C THR A 52 -32.72 2.40 -52.09
N PRO A 53 -32.15 3.32 -51.28
CA PRO A 53 -32.94 4.20 -50.43
C PRO A 53 -33.56 5.32 -51.27
N ASP A 54 -34.84 5.60 -51.08
CA ASP A 54 -35.61 6.64 -51.74
C ASP A 54 -36.27 7.53 -50.70
N LYS A 55 -35.71 8.73 -50.51
CA LYS A 55 -36.17 9.71 -49.51
C LYS A 55 -37.49 10.36 -49.91
N ASP A 56 -37.75 10.53 -51.21
CA ASP A 56 -38.96 11.18 -51.71
C ASP A 56 -40.16 10.24 -51.57
N ALA A 57 -39.97 8.96 -51.86
CA ALA A 57 -40.99 7.93 -51.71
C ALA A 57 -41.08 7.34 -50.28
N GLY A 58 -40.16 7.70 -49.38
CA GLY A 58 -40.06 7.13 -48.03
C GLY A 58 -39.86 5.61 -48.04
N SER A 59 -39.04 5.09 -48.96
CA SER A 59 -38.93 3.65 -49.18
C SER A 59 -37.50 3.15 -49.35
N VAL A 60 -37.29 1.87 -49.07
CA VAL A 60 -36.05 1.15 -49.39
C VAL A 60 -36.39 0.01 -50.34
N THR A 61 -35.69 -0.06 -51.47
CA THR A 61 -35.87 -1.13 -52.46
C THR A 61 -34.68 -2.08 -52.44
N VAL A 62 -34.94 -3.39 -52.30
CA VAL A 62 -33.96 -4.45 -52.54
C VAL A 62 -34.33 -5.13 -53.85
N GLU A 63 -33.45 -5.05 -54.83
CA GLU A 63 -33.61 -5.60 -56.17
C GLU A 63 -32.61 -6.73 -56.39
N ASP A 64 -33.07 -7.88 -56.87
CA ASP A 64 -32.23 -9.00 -57.27
C ASP A 64 -32.47 -9.37 -58.73
N THR A 65 -31.42 -9.82 -59.41
CA THR A 65 -31.51 -10.37 -60.78
C THR A 65 -31.62 -11.90 -60.78
N GLY A 66 -32.18 -12.47 -59.71
CA GLY A 66 -32.37 -13.90 -59.52
C GLY A 66 -33.44 -14.51 -60.43
N ILE A 67 -33.96 -15.67 -60.04
CA ILE A 67 -34.93 -16.43 -60.84
C ILE A 67 -36.30 -15.72 -61.02
N GLY A 68 -36.69 -14.85 -60.09
CA GLY A 68 -38.02 -14.25 -60.04
C GLY A 68 -39.11 -15.21 -59.58
N MET A 69 -40.36 -14.75 -59.56
CA MET A 69 -41.54 -15.54 -59.18
C MET A 69 -42.63 -15.42 -60.23
N THR A 70 -43.34 -16.52 -60.50
CA THR A 70 -44.60 -16.51 -61.25
C THR A 70 -45.76 -15.98 -60.40
N ARG A 71 -46.90 -15.67 -61.02
CA ARG A 71 -48.11 -15.26 -60.28
C ARG A 71 -48.52 -16.29 -59.23
N GLU A 72 -48.45 -17.56 -59.57
CA GLU A 72 -48.81 -18.65 -58.66
C GLU A 72 -47.81 -18.78 -57.50
N GLU A 73 -46.53 -18.61 -57.76
CA GLU A 73 -45.49 -18.62 -56.73
C GLU A 73 -45.63 -17.44 -55.77
N MET A 74 -45.99 -16.24 -56.26
CA MET A 74 -46.28 -15.10 -55.38
C MET A 74 -47.43 -15.41 -54.42
N ILE A 75 -48.52 -16.02 -54.91
CA ILE A 75 -49.67 -16.40 -54.07
C ILE A 75 -49.28 -17.50 -53.08
N ASN A 76 -48.56 -18.52 -53.55
CA ASN A 76 -48.23 -19.70 -52.75
C ASN A 76 -47.09 -19.48 -51.75
N HIS A 77 -46.09 -18.66 -52.07
CA HIS A 77 -44.89 -18.48 -51.25
C HIS A 77 -44.89 -17.17 -50.44
N LEU A 78 -45.39 -16.06 -50.99
CA LEU A 78 -45.52 -14.80 -50.22
C LEU A 78 -46.85 -14.71 -49.48
N GLY A 79 -47.90 -15.36 -50.00
CA GLY A 79 -49.23 -15.37 -49.39
C GLY A 79 -49.43 -16.40 -48.29
N THR A 80 -48.53 -17.39 -48.17
CA THR A 80 -48.64 -18.48 -47.18
C THR A 80 -47.47 -18.45 -46.19
N ILE A 81 -47.79 -18.24 -44.91
CA ILE A 81 -46.81 -18.26 -43.83
C ILE A 81 -46.20 -19.67 -43.71
N ALA A 82 -44.89 -19.73 -43.44
CA ALA A 82 -44.14 -20.96 -43.22
C ALA A 82 -44.03 -21.89 -44.44
N LYS A 83 -44.20 -21.34 -45.65
CA LYS A 83 -43.95 -22.02 -46.91
C LYS A 83 -42.76 -21.36 -47.62
N SER A 84 -41.70 -22.14 -47.84
CA SER A 84 -40.48 -21.65 -48.49
C SER A 84 -40.30 -22.30 -49.86
N GLY A 85 -40.20 -21.47 -50.91
CA GLY A 85 -39.79 -21.91 -52.23
C GLY A 85 -38.34 -22.40 -52.28
N THR A 86 -37.49 -22.00 -51.33
CA THR A 86 -36.12 -22.51 -51.20
C THR A 86 -36.09 -23.94 -50.66
N LYS A 87 -36.96 -24.26 -49.70
CA LYS A 87 -37.10 -25.63 -49.20
C LYS A 87 -37.58 -26.58 -50.30
N ALA A 88 -38.64 -26.18 -51.02
CA ALA A 88 -39.18 -26.97 -52.13
C ALA A 88 -38.13 -27.19 -53.24
N PHE A 89 -37.31 -26.18 -53.53
CA PHE A 89 -36.23 -26.31 -54.50
C PHE A 89 -35.13 -27.29 -54.04
N MET A 90 -34.71 -27.23 -52.78
CA MET A 90 -33.72 -28.18 -52.25
C MET A 90 -34.23 -29.63 -52.23
N GLU A 91 -35.52 -29.85 -51.95
CA GLU A 91 -36.13 -31.18 -52.06
C GLU A 91 -36.13 -31.68 -53.52
N ALA A 92 -36.40 -30.79 -54.49
CA ALA A 92 -36.36 -31.13 -55.92
C ALA A 92 -34.93 -31.41 -56.42
N VAL A 93 -33.90 -30.76 -55.87
CA VAL A 93 -32.50 -30.96 -56.23
C VAL A 93 -31.90 -32.11 -55.40
N SER A 94 -32.38 -33.33 -55.65
CA SER A 94 -31.97 -34.55 -54.91
C SER A 94 -30.67 -35.20 -55.42
N SER A 95 -29.80 -34.53 -56.18
CA SER A 95 -28.59 -35.17 -56.74
C SER A 95 -27.39 -34.25 -56.89
N GLY A 96 -26.35 -34.50 -56.08
CA GLY A 96 -24.94 -34.19 -56.37
C GLY A 96 -24.50 -32.73 -56.40
N ALA A 97 -25.37 -31.75 -56.13
CA ALA A 97 -25.02 -30.34 -56.16
C ALA A 97 -24.76 -29.80 -54.75
N ASP A 98 -23.59 -29.19 -54.55
CA ASP A 98 -23.16 -28.56 -53.30
C ASP A 98 -23.85 -27.19 -53.14
N MET A 99 -25.18 -27.19 -52.96
CA MET A 99 -26.00 -25.99 -52.82
C MET A 99 -26.33 -25.68 -51.36
N SER A 100 -25.81 -24.56 -50.88
CA SER A 100 -25.94 -24.12 -49.49
C SER A 100 -26.90 -22.93 -49.36
N MET A 101 -28.21 -23.18 -49.52
CA MET A 101 -29.27 -22.15 -49.38
C MET A 101 -29.82 -22.07 -47.96
N ILE A 102 -30.23 -20.87 -47.52
CA ILE A 102 -30.46 -20.58 -46.09
C ILE A 102 -31.95 -20.39 -45.78
N GLY A 103 -32.75 -19.90 -46.73
CA GLY A 103 -34.17 -19.50 -46.62
C GLY A 103 -35.20 -20.59 -46.34
N GLN A 104 -34.97 -21.55 -45.43
CA GLN A 104 -35.81 -22.76 -45.29
C GLN A 104 -37.14 -22.57 -44.54
N PHE A 105 -37.26 -21.55 -43.68
CA PHE A 105 -38.42 -21.41 -42.77
C PHE A 105 -39.66 -20.76 -43.41
N GLY A 106 -39.50 -19.97 -44.47
CA GLY A 106 -40.65 -19.30 -45.12
C GLY A 106 -41.31 -18.20 -44.28
N VAL A 107 -40.53 -17.55 -43.41
CA VAL A 107 -41.01 -16.41 -42.59
C VAL A 107 -40.13 -15.15 -42.66
N GLY A 108 -38.90 -15.26 -43.18
CA GLY A 108 -37.93 -14.16 -43.23
C GLY A 108 -38.44 -12.94 -44.01
N PHE A 109 -39.20 -13.14 -45.10
CA PHE A 109 -39.80 -12.06 -45.87
C PHE A 109 -40.65 -11.10 -45.03
N TYR A 110 -41.40 -11.61 -44.04
CA TYR A 110 -42.28 -10.77 -43.21
C TYR A 110 -41.54 -9.92 -42.19
N SER A 111 -40.22 -10.10 -42.02
CA SER A 111 -39.40 -9.17 -41.23
C SER A 111 -39.35 -7.77 -41.83
N SER A 112 -39.64 -7.61 -43.13
CA SER A 112 -39.83 -6.31 -43.78
C SER A 112 -40.86 -5.42 -43.07
N TYR A 113 -41.92 -5.99 -42.50
CA TYR A 113 -42.95 -5.25 -41.75
C TYR A 113 -42.51 -4.78 -40.35
N LEU A 114 -41.31 -5.16 -39.89
CA LEU A 114 -40.70 -4.54 -38.70
C LEU A 114 -40.51 -3.05 -38.94
N VAL A 115 -40.04 -2.69 -40.13
CA VAL A 115 -39.69 -1.32 -40.50
C VAL A 115 -40.69 -0.67 -41.45
N SER A 116 -41.50 -1.46 -42.16
CA SER A 116 -42.43 -0.98 -43.18
C SER A 116 -43.90 -1.03 -42.78
N GLU A 117 -44.68 -0.05 -43.23
CA GLU A 117 -46.15 -0.06 -43.20
C GLU A 117 -46.75 -0.87 -44.35
N LYS A 118 -46.09 -0.81 -45.50
CA LYS A 118 -46.53 -1.45 -46.74
C LYS A 118 -45.33 -2.06 -47.44
N VAL A 119 -45.50 -3.26 -47.98
CA VAL A 119 -44.49 -3.91 -48.81
C VAL A 119 -45.10 -4.21 -50.16
N ARG A 120 -44.38 -3.81 -51.21
CA ARG A 120 -44.73 -4.10 -52.60
C ARG A 120 -43.62 -4.94 -53.21
N VAL A 121 -43.98 -6.03 -53.87
CA VAL A 121 -43.05 -6.92 -54.55
C VAL A 121 -43.38 -6.91 -56.03
N VAL A 122 -42.43 -6.52 -56.85
CA VAL A 122 -42.54 -6.58 -58.32
C VAL A 122 -41.61 -7.69 -58.79
N SER A 123 -42.13 -8.71 -59.47
CA SER A 123 -41.31 -9.85 -59.88
C SER A 123 -41.61 -10.29 -61.30
N LYS A 124 -40.57 -10.77 -61.98
CA LYS A 124 -40.61 -11.33 -63.33
C LYS A 124 -39.78 -12.60 -63.38
N SER A 125 -40.45 -13.75 -63.52
CA SER A 125 -39.79 -15.01 -63.87
C SER A 125 -39.62 -15.13 -65.38
N ASN A 126 -38.67 -15.94 -65.86
CA ASN A 126 -38.58 -16.28 -67.28
C ASN A 126 -39.85 -17.00 -67.78
N ASP A 127 -40.53 -17.72 -66.89
CA ASP A 127 -41.66 -18.58 -67.22
C ASP A 127 -43.04 -17.88 -67.09
N ASP A 128 -43.06 -16.59 -66.77
CA ASP A 128 -44.31 -15.82 -66.60
C ASP A 128 -44.11 -14.32 -66.92
N GLU A 129 -45.18 -13.51 -66.89
CA GLU A 129 -45.14 -12.05 -67.06
C GLU A 129 -44.73 -11.31 -65.76
N GLN A 130 -44.64 -9.98 -65.81
CA GLN A 130 -44.35 -9.16 -64.62
C GLN A 130 -45.62 -8.97 -63.80
N TYR A 131 -45.53 -9.27 -62.49
CA TYR A 131 -46.63 -9.12 -61.55
C TYR A 131 -46.22 -8.27 -60.35
N ILE A 132 -47.22 -7.59 -59.79
CA ILE A 132 -47.11 -6.84 -58.53
C ILE A 132 -47.90 -7.58 -57.47
N TRP A 133 -47.24 -7.82 -56.33
CA TRP A 133 -47.85 -8.23 -55.07
C TRP A 133 -47.77 -7.07 -54.08
N GLU A 134 -48.84 -6.80 -53.33
CA GLU A 134 -48.85 -5.75 -52.31
C GLU A 134 -49.62 -6.17 -51.06
N SER A 135 -49.08 -5.84 -49.89
CA SER A 135 -49.77 -6.00 -48.62
C SER A 135 -49.27 -5.03 -47.54
N THR A 136 -50.18 -4.67 -46.64
CA THR A 136 -49.93 -3.89 -45.40
C THR A 136 -49.87 -4.80 -44.16
N ALA A 137 -49.69 -6.11 -44.33
CA ALA A 137 -49.71 -7.10 -43.25
C ALA A 137 -51.04 -7.19 -42.46
N GLY A 138 -52.14 -6.63 -42.99
CA GLY A 138 -53.50 -6.65 -42.42
C GLY A 138 -54.28 -7.96 -42.62
N GLY A 139 -53.61 -9.05 -43.02
CA GLY A 139 -54.23 -10.36 -43.25
C GLY A 139 -54.72 -10.63 -44.69
N THR A 140 -54.62 -9.65 -45.58
CA THR A 140 -54.90 -9.80 -47.02
C THR A 140 -53.76 -9.23 -47.86
N PHE A 141 -53.69 -9.64 -49.12
CA PHE A 141 -52.74 -9.13 -50.11
C PHE A 141 -53.41 -9.10 -51.49
N LEU A 142 -52.86 -8.28 -52.38
CA LEU A 142 -53.33 -8.12 -53.75
C LEU A 142 -52.24 -8.59 -54.72
N VAL A 143 -52.65 -9.24 -55.81
CA VAL A 143 -51.74 -9.64 -56.91
C VAL A 143 -52.36 -9.29 -58.25
N TRP A 144 -51.66 -8.50 -59.06
CA TRP A 144 -52.12 -8.10 -60.40
C TRP A 144 -50.95 -8.01 -61.38
N LYS A 145 -51.27 -8.12 -62.68
CA LYS A 145 -50.29 -7.98 -63.76
C LYS A 145 -49.81 -6.52 -63.82
N ASP A 146 -48.51 -6.31 -63.94
CA ASP A 146 -47.95 -4.98 -64.10
C ASP A 146 -48.14 -4.50 -65.54
N THR A 147 -49.08 -3.58 -65.76
CA THR A 147 -49.35 -2.98 -67.08
C THR A 147 -48.83 -1.56 -67.20
N THR A 148 -48.58 -0.89 -66.08
CA THR A 148 -48.14 0.51 -66.04
C THR A 148 -46.63 0.63 -65.93
N PHE A 149 -45.95 -0.41 -65.44
CA PHE A 149 -44.49 -0.47 -65.25
C PHE A 149 -43.95 0.73 -64.46
N GLU A 150 -44.72 1.21 -63.49
CA GLU A 150 -44.37 2.35 -62.62
C GLU A 150 -43.03 2.14 -61.91
N HIS A 151 -42.71 0.89 -61.56
CA HIS A 151 -41.47 0.49 -60.87
C HIS A 151 -40.39 -0.03 -61.82
N GLY A 152 -40.54 0.25 -63.12
CA GLY A 152 -39.66 -0.19 -64.19
C GLY A 152 -39.96 -1.59 -64.72
N VAL A 153 -39.46 -1.87 -65.92
CA VAL A 153 -39.56 -3.19 -66.56
C VAL A 153 -38.41 -4.07 -66.10
N LEU A 154 -38.71 -5.18 -65.44
CA LEU A 154 -37.75 -6.21 -65.06
C LEU A 154 -37.54 -7.17 -66.23
N LYS A 155 -36.27 -7.48 -66.53
CA LYS A 155 -35.95 -8.57 -67.45
C LYS A 155 -36.14 -9.94 -66.79
N ARG A 156 -35.63 -10.07 -65.57
CA ARG A 156 -35.77 -11.22 -64.67
C ARG A 156 -35.48 -10.78 -63.23
N GLY A 157 -36.05 -11.46 -62.24
CA GLY A 157 -35.75 -11.24 -60.82
C GLY A 157 -36.88 -10.52 -60.08
N THR A 158 -36.55 -9.86 -58.98
CA THR A 158 -37.55 -9.27 -58.06
C THR A 158 -37.08 -7.95 -57.47
N LYS A 159 -38.02 -7.00 -57.30
CA LYS A 159 -37.89 -5.79 -56.47
C LYS A 159 -38.79 -5.90 -55.27
N VAL A 160 -38.22 -5.84 -54.07
CA VAL A 160 -38.97 -5.71 -52.81
C VAL A 160 -38.86 -4.26 -52.33
N ILE A 161 -39.98 -3.55 -52.37
CA ILE A 161 -40.11 -2.14 -52.00
C ILE A 161 -40.76 -2.06 -50.62
N CYS A 162 -39.97 -1.60 -49.66
CA CYS A 162 -40.32 -1.42 -48.27
C CYS A 162 -40.68 0.04 -48.01
N TYR A 163 -41.97 0.37 -47.94
CA TYR A 163 -42.43 1.71 -47.56
C TYR A 163 -42.33 1.85 -46.04
N LEU A 164 -41.37 2.64 -45.58
CA LEU A 164 -40.99 2.70 -44.18
C LEU A 164 -42.04 3.41 -43.33
N LYS A 165 -42.10 3.05 -42.05
CA LYS A 165 -42.83 3.82 -41.03
C LYS A 165 -42.11 5.14 -40.78
N ASP A 166 -42.86 6.16 -40.34
CA ASP A 166 -42.33 7.49 -40.02
C ASP A 166 -41.17 7.44 -39.00
N ASP A 167 -41.23 6.52 -38.04
CA ASP A 167 -40.21 6.34 -36.99
C ASP A 167 -38.99 5.51 -37.43
N GLN A 168 -38.92 5.10 -38.71
CA GLN A 168 -37.85 4.25 -39.27
C GLN A 168 -37.06 4.95 -40.38
N ALA A 169 -37.14 6.28 -40.47
CA ALA A 169 -36.42 7.09 -41.47
C ALA A 169 -34.89 6.89 -41.45
N GLU A 170 -34.31 6.36 -40.36
CA GLU A 170 -32.88 6.02 -40.28
C GLU A 170 -32.42 5.09 -41.41
N PHE A 171 -33.29 4.20 -41.91
CA PHE A 171 -32.95 3.26 -42.99
C PHE A 171 -33.02 3.90 -44.39
N LEU A 172 -33.40 5.18 -44.50
CA LEU A 172 -33.28 5.96 -45.75
C LEU A 172 -31.87 6.57 -45.91
N GLU A 173 -31.05 6.55 -44.87
CA GLU A 173 -29.69 7.04 -44.93
C GLU A 173 -28.75 5.97 -45.53
N SER A 174 -28.05 6.34 -46.61
CA SER A 174 -27.17 5.40 -47.33
C SER A 174 -26.07 4.85 -46.43
N ASP A 175 -25.48 5.68 -45.56
CA ASP A 175 -24.46 5.24 -44.61
C ASP A 175 -25.00 4.19 -43.62
N ARG A 176 -26.24 4.36 -43.15
CA ARG A 176 -26.88 3.39 -42.27
C ARG A 176 -27.07 2.05 -42.98
N LEU A 177 -27.59 2.05 -44.21
CA LEU A 177 -27.72 0.82 -45.00
C LEU A 177 -26.36 0.18 -45.30
N LYS A 178 -25.32 0.98 -45.57
CA LYS A 178 -23.94 0.52 -45.77
C LYS A 178 -23.42 -0.23 -44.55
N GLU A 179 -23.59 0.33 -43.35
CA GLU A 179 -23.23 -0.34 -42.09
C GLU A 179 -23.94 -1.70 -41.94
N LEU A 180 -25.25 -1.74 -42.22
CA LEU A 180 -26.04 -2.97 -42.09
C LEU A 180 -25.62 -4.05 -43.08
N ILE A 181 -25.36 -3.68 -44.34
CA ILE A 181 -24.86 -4.61 -45.37
C ILE A 181 -23.48 -5.13 -44.96
N MET A 182 -22.58 -4.25 -44.50
CA MET A 182 -21.24 -4.65 -44.03
C MET A 182 -21.29 -5.54 -42.79
N LYS A 183 -22.27 -5.34 -41.91
CA LYS A 183 -22.46 -6.15 -40.70
C LYS A 183 -23.03 -7.53 -41.00
N HIS A 184 -24.09 -7.59 -41.80
CA HIS A 184 -24.88 -8.81 -41.96
C HIS A 184 -24.57 -9.60 -43.23
N SER A 185 -24.10 -8.93 -44.28
CA SER A 185 -24.06 -9.46 -45.65
C SER A 185 -22.70 -9.27 -46.33
N ALA A 186 -21.64 -8.91 -45.58
CA ALA A 186 -20.31 -8.65 -46.13
C ALA A 186 -19.67 -9.83 -46.89
N PHE A 187 -20.16 -11.06 -46.69
CA PHE A 187 -19.61 -12.28 -47.29
C PHE A 187 -20.63 -13.04 -48.15
N VAL A 188 -21.75 -12.40 -48.50
CA VAL A 188 -22.67 -12.93 -49.51
C VAL A 188 -21.93 -13.07 -50.83
N GLY A 189 -22.16 -14.19 -51.55
CA GLY A 189 -21.39 -14.58 -52.73
C GLY A 189 -21.61 -13.74 -53.98
N PHE A 190 -22.64 -12.87 -53.99
CA PHE A 190 -23.01 -12.03 -55.12
C PHE A 190 -22.74 -10.55 -54.82
N PRO A 191 -22.38 -9.73 -55.83
CA PRO A 191 -22.20 -8.29 -55.67
C PRO A 191 -23.44 -7.59 -55.10
N ILE A 192 -23.25 -6.80 -54.04
CA ILE A 192 -24.27 -5.95 -53.43
C ILE A 192 -23.91 -4.49 -53.69
N ASP A 193 -24.63 -3.87 -54.63
CA ASP A 193 -24.48 -2.46 -54.96
C ASP A 193 -25.46 -1.61 -54.16
N LEU A 194 -24.98 -0.57 -53.48
CA LEU A 194 -25.80 0.38 -52.75
C LEU A 194 -25.79 1.74 -53.46
N ARG A 195 -26.96 2.35 -53.62
CA ARG A 195 -27.08 3.73 -54.10
C ARG A 195 -26.69 4.70 -52.98
N MET A 196 -25.53 5.32 -53.14
CA MET A 196 -25.00 6.34 -52.22
C MET A 196 -25.42 7.74 -52.66
N GLU A 197 -25.85 8.55 -51.71
CA GLU A 197 -26.12 9.99 -51.88
C GLU A 197 -24.85 10.80 -51.59
N HIS A 198 -24.41 11.63 -52.53
CA HIS A 198 -23.29 12.56 -52.36
C HIS A 198 -23.80 14.00 -52.39
N ARG A 199 -23.55 14.74 -51.32
CA ARG A 199 -23.88 16.16 -51.20
C ARG A 199 -22.63 17.00 -51.45
N GLN A 200 -22.65 17.79 -52.52
CA GLN A 200 -21.63 18.80 -52.77
C GLN A 200 -22.22 20.19 -52.49
N GLU A 201 -21.58 20.94 -51.60
CA GLU A 201 -21.92 22.32 -51.32
C GLU A 201 -20.98 23.24 -52.11
N GLU A 202 -21.54 24.00 -53.07
CA GLU A 202 -20.82 25.05 -53.78
C GLU A 202 -21.32 26.43 -53.32
N GLU A 203 -20.40 27.32 -52.96
CA GLU A 203 -20.72 28.74 -52.77
C GLU A 203 -20.86 29.40 -54.14
N ILE A 204 -22.07 29.83 -54.49
CA ILE A 204 -22.34 30.56 -55.72
C ILE A 204 -22.57 32.02 -55.36
N GLU A 205 -21.76 32.91 -55.96
CA GLU A 205 -22.02 34.35 -55.93
C GLU A 205 -23.13 34.68 -56.92
N VAL A 206 -24.29 35.10 -56.42
CA VAL A 206 -25.36 35.62 -57.28
C VAL A 206 -25.16 37.13 -57.40
N LYS A 207 -24.78 37.58 -58.59
CA LYS A 207 -24.80 39.01 -58.94
C LYS A 207 -26.19 39.37 -59.47
N GLU A 208 -27.03 39.96 -58.63
CA GLU A 208 -28.18 40.73 -59.11
C GLU A 208 -27.75 42.18 -59.36
N GLU A 209 -28.18 42.76 -60.48
CA GLU A 209 -27.90 44.15 -60.85
C GLU A 209 -28.61 45.11 -59.89
N ALA A 210 -27.99 45.41 -58.74
CA ALA A 210 -27.99 46.71 -58.02
C ALA A 210 -27.67 46.60 -56.50
N GLU A 211 -27.40 45.44 -55.92
CA GLU A 211 -26.97 45.32 -54.51
C GLU A 211 -25.79 44.34 -54.31
N ALA A 212 -25.12 44.42 -53.15
CA ALA A 212 -23.89 43.71 -52.81
C ALA A 212 -24.01 42.17 -53.00
N PRO A 213 -22.92 41.47 -53.38
CA PRO A 213 -22.97 40.04 -53.71
C PRO A 213 -23.45 39.20 -52.52
N GLU A 214 -24.62 38.57 -52.65
CA GLU A 214 -25.11 37.55 -51.72
C GLU A 214 -24.43 36.21 -52.02
N LYS A 215 -23.77 35.64 -51.01
CA LYS A 215 -23.26 34.27 -51.06
C LYS A 215 -24.42 33.31 -50.84
N ARG A 216 -24.86 32.60 -51.89
CA ARG A 216 -25.86 31.53 -51.77
C ARG A 216 -25.17 30.18 -51.84
N ARG A 217 -25.50 29.29 -50.90
CA ARG A 217 -25.02 27.90 -50.91
C ARG A 217 -25.92 27.08 -51.81
N LYS A 218 -25.39 26.54 -52.91
CA LYS A 218 -26.10 25.56 -53.74
C LYS A 218 -25.65 24.17 -53.30
N VAL A 219 -26.59 23.39 -52.77
CA VAL A 219 -26.37 21.97 -52.47
C VAL A 219 -26.77 21.18 -53.71
N THR A 220 -25.81 20.55 -54.37
CA THR A 220 -26.08 19.59 -55.46
C THR A 220 -26.02 18.18 -54.89
N VAL A 221 -27.12 17.44 -55.02
CA VAL A 221 -27.21 16.03 -54.63
C VAL A 221 -26.99 15.18 -55.87
N SER A 222 -26.02 14.26 -55.82
CA SER A 222 -25.76 13.28 -56.88
C SER A 222 -25.78 11.87 -56.31
N TYR A 223 -26.06 10.88 -57.16
CA TYR A 223 -26.14 9.47 -56.75
C TYR A 223 -25.10 8.64 -57.49
N SER A 224 -24.48 7.70 -56.78
CA SER A 224 -23.56 6.72 -57.36
C SER A 224 -23.82 5.33 -56.81
N TRP A 225 -23.57 4.30 -57.61
CA TRP A 225 -23.56 2.91 -57.13
C TRP A 225 -22.20 2.58 -56.53
N GLU A 226 -22.20 2.06 -55.30
CA GLU A 226 -20.99 1.56 -54.63
C GLU A 226 -21.15 0.07 -54.31
N LEU A 227 -20.19 -0.75 -54.74
CA LEU A 227 -20.10 -2.16 -54.35
C LEU A 227 -19.69 -2.25 -52.88
N ILE A 228 -20.54 -2.80 -52.02
CA ILE A 228 -20.34 -2.80 -50.57
C ILE A 228 -19.56 -4.04 -50.10
N ASN A 229 -19.98 -5.24 -50.48
CA ASN A 229 -19.38 -6.51 -50.02
C ASN A 229 -18.08 -6.88 -50.78
N LYS A 230 -17.05 -6.04 -50.65
CA LYS A 230 -15.74 -6.28 -51.30
C LYS A 230 -14.94 -7.44 -50.66
N ASN A 231 -15.31 -7.83 -49.45
CA ASN A 231 -14.57 -8.81 -48.66
C ASN A 231 -14.77 -10.23 -49.16
N LYS A 232 -13.68 -10.94 -49.42
CA LYS A 232 -13.71 -12.34 -49.85
C LYS A 232 -13.76 -13.27 -48.63
N PRO A 233 -14.56 -14.34 -48.64
CA PRO A 233 -14.62 -15.31 -47.53
C PRO A 233 -13.36 -16.18 -47.52
N LEU A 234 -12.29 -15.69 -46.88
CA LEU A 234 -10.97 -16.34 -46.90
C LEU A 234 -10.95 -17.73 -46.26
N TRP A 235 -11.83 -18.00 -45.28
CA TRP A 235 -11.93 -19.29 -44.59
C TRP A 235 -12.47 -20.44 -45.46
N LEU A 236 -13.00 -20.12 -46.65
CA LEU A 236 -13.47 -21.11 -47.61
C LEU A 236 -12.37 -21.54 -48.60
N ARG A 237 -11.26 -20.78 -48.69
CA ARG A 237 -10.13 -21.06 -49.58
C ARG A 237 -9.10 -21.94 -48.87
N PRO A 238 -8.40 -22.84 -49.58
CA PRO A 238 -7.25 -23.54 -49.01
C PRO A 238 -6.23 -22.57 -48.42
N ALA A 239 -5.68 -22.89 -47.24
CA ALA A 239 -4.76 -21.99 -46.52
C ALA A 239 -3.53 -21.59 -47.35
N GLU A 240 -3.01 -22.50 -48.18
CA GLU A 240 -1.86 -22.26 -49.07
C GLU A 240 -2.14 -21.19 -50.13
N GLY A 241 -3.41 -20.98 -50.49
CA GLY A 241 -3.83 -20.01 -51.48
C GLY A 241 -4.13 -18.63 -50.93
N VAL A 242 -3.92 -18.37 -49.63
CA VAL A 242 -4.23 -17.09 -48.98
C VAL A 242 -2.94 -16.41 -48.53
N THR A 243 -2.76 -15.17 -48.97
CA THR A 243 -1.57 -14.36 -48.66
C THR A 243 -1.65 -13.71 -47.27
N HIS A 244 -0.51 -13.26 -46.74
CA HIS A 244 -0.48 -12.56 -45.46
C HIS A 244 -1.25 -11.23 -45.50
N GLU A 245 -1.16 -10.52 -46.62
CA GLU A 245 -1.84 -9.25 -46.86
C GLU A 245 -3.36 -9.44 -46.84
N GLU A 246 -3.88 -10.49 -47.48
CA GLU A 246 -5.30 -10.83 -47.44
C GLU A 246 -5.77 -11.12 -45.99
N TYR A 247 -4.97 -11.83 -45.19
CA TYR A 247 -5.27 -12.06 -43.78
C TYR A 247 -5.26 -10.77 -42.95
N ALA A 248 -4.29 -9.89 -43.20
CA ALA A 248 -4.17 -8.62 -42.51
C ALA A 248 -5.38 -7.70 -42.81
N GLU A 249 -5.78 -7.59 -44.08
CA GLU A 249 -6.96 -6.80 -44.49
C GLU A 249 -8.23 -7.31 -43.81
N LEU A 250 -8.44 -8.64 -43.81
CA LEU A 250 -9.58 -9.24 -43.12
C LEU A 250 -9.53 -9.00 -41.61
N TYR A 251 -8.36 -9.13 -40.97
CA TYR A 251 -8.20 -8.84 -39.55
C TYR A 251 -8.56 -7.39 -39.22
N LYS A 252 -8.06 -6.41 -39.97
CA LYS A 252 -8.36 -4.99 -39.78
C LYS A 252 -9.85 -4.71 -39.95
N PHE A 253 -10.47 -5.31 -40.96
CA PHE A 253 -11.92 -5.22 -41.16
C PHE A 253 -12.72 -5.76 -39.96
N LEU A 254 -12.29 -6.87 -39.36
CA LEU A 254 -12.99 -7.49 -38.23
C LEU A 254 -12.76 -6.78 -36.90
N SER A 255 -11.55 -6.32 -36.65
CA SER A 255 -11.11 -5.79 -35.37
C SER A 255 -11.26 -4.26 -35.26
N ALA A 256 -11.43 -3.57 -36.39
CA ALA A 256 -11.25 -2.11 -36.50
C ALA A 256 -9.86 -1.62 -36.02
N ASP A 257 -8.89 -2.53 -36.02
CA ASP A 257 -7.49 -2.23 -35.74
C ASP A 257 -6.80 -1.68 -37.01
N TRP A 258 -5.78 -0.86 -36.82
CA TRP A 258 -4.95 -0.33 -37.89
C TRP A 258 -3.66 -1.14 -38.05
N GLU A 259 -3.22 -1.84 -37.00
CA GLU A 259 -2.08 -2.76 -37.04
C GLU A 259 -2.47 -4.13 -37.65
N ASP A 260 -1.45 -4.87 -38.08
CA ASP A 260 -1.63 -6.26 -38.51
C ASP A 260 -1.67 -7.20 -37.30
N HIS A 261 -2.27 -8.37 -37.49
CA HIS A 261 -2.31 -9.41 -36.47
C HIS A 261 -0.89 -9.95 -36.14
N LEU A 262 -0.67 -10.40 -34.91
CA LEU A 262 0.55 -11.08 -34.51
C LEU A 262 0.64 -12.51 -35.08
N ALA A 263 -0.48 -13.22 -35.04
CA ALA A 263 -0.60 -14.57 -35.58
C ALA A 263 -2.01 -14.81 -36.12
N VAL A 264 -2.09 -15.73 -37.08
CA VAL A 264 -3.33 -16.24 -37.64
C VAL A 264 -3.32 -17.76 -37.62
N LYS A 265 -4.46 -18.37 -37.29
CA LYS A 265 -4.70 -19.80 -37.39
C LYS A 265 -5.88 -20.05 -38.32
N HIS A 266 -5.60 -20.74 -39.43
CA HIS A 266 -6.61 -21.19 -40.36
C HIS A 266 -7.01 -22.62 -40.02
N VAL A 267 -8.30 -22.81 -39.76
CA VAL A 267 -8.88 -24.09 -39.36
C VAL A 267 -9.85 -24.55 -40.43
N MET A 268 -9.63 -25.76 -40.94
CA MET A 268 -10.60 -26.53 -41.71
C MET A 268 -10.80 -27.85 -40.97
N GLN A 269 -11.84 -27.92 -40.15
CA GLN A 269 -12.15 -29.08 -39.33
C GLN A 269 -13.25 -29.89 -40.04
N SER A 270 -12.92 -31.12 -40.41
CA SER A 270 -13.88 -32.11 -40.90
C SER A 270 -14.03 -33.27 -39.90
N GLY A 271 -15.24 -33.80 -39.70
CA GLY A 271 -15.50 -34.91 -38.79
C GLY A 271 -16.95 -35.01 -38.34
N GLN A 272 -17.17 -35.08 -37.01
CA GLN A 272 -18.51 -35.17 -36.43
C GLN A 272 -19.32 -33.87 -36.56
N VAL A 273 -18.62 -32.74 -36.59
CA VAL A 273 -19.16 -31.40 -36.84
C VAL A 273 -18.17 -30.69 -37.73
N ASP A 274 -18.63 -30.27 -38.90
CA ASP A 274 -17.79 -29.57 -39.86
C ASP A 274 -17.86 -28.06 -39.61
N PHE A 275 -16.69 -27.45 -39.46
CA PHE A 275 -16.58 -26.00 -39.36
C PHE A 275 -15.24 -25.50 -39.90
N LYS A 276 -15.29 -24.28 -40.42
CA LYS A 276 -14.13 -23.53 -40.91
C LYS A 276 -13.96 -22.31 -40.02
N ALA A 277 -12.73 -21.96 -39.68
CA ALA A 277 -12.46 -20.79 -38.84
C ALA A 277 -11.18 -20.07 -39.22
N LEU A 278 -11.18 -18.77 -39.01
CA LEU A 278 -9.99 -17.92 -39.01
C LEU A 278 -9.88 -17.24 -37.66
N LEU A 279 -8.79 -17.51 -36.96
CA LEU A 279 -8.53 -17.00 -35.62
C LEU A 279 -7.27 -16.15 -35.65
N PHE A 280 -7.33 -14.98 -35.03
CA PHE A 280 -6.30 -13.97 -35.06
C PHE A 280 -5.90 -13.59 -33.64
N CYS A 281 -4.60 -13.61 -33.37
CA CYS A 281 -4.03 -12.98 -32.19
C CYS A 281 -3.65 -11.54 -32.56
N PRO A 282 -4.22 -10.50 -31.91
CA PRO A 282 -3.78 -9.12 -32.08
C PRO A 282 -2.30 -8.95 -31.69
N ARG A 283 -1.65 -7.89 -32.19
CA ARG A 283 -0.29 -7.52 -31.77
C ARG A 283 -0.26 -6.81 -30.42
N SER A 284 -1.27 -5.97 -30.18
CA SER A 284 -1.39 -5.14 -28.99
C SER A 284 -2.67 -5.45 -28.24
N ALA A 285 -2.64 -5.36 -26.92
CA ALA A 285 -3.84 -5.51 -26.10
C ALA A 285 -4.72 -4.24 -26.20
N PRO A 286 -6.04 -4.37 -26.36
CA PRO A 286 -6.95 -3.23 -26.28
C PRO A 286 -6.80 -2.50 -24.94
N LYS A 287 -6.74 -1.17 -24.94
CA LYS A 287 -6.53 -0.35 -23.72
C LYS A 287 -7.54 -0.62 -22.60
N ASP A 288 -8.72 -1.08 -22.99
CA ASP A 288 -9.88 -1.34 -22.15
C ASP A 288 -10.08 -2.84 -21.87
N MET A 289 -9.08 -3.69 -22.15
CA MET A 289 -9.10 -5.15 -21.99
C MET A 289 -9.61 -5.65 -20.63
N PHE A 290 -9.22 -4.99 -19.54
CA PHE A 290 -9.55 -5.38 -18.16
C PHE A 290 -10.66 -4.51 -17.53
N ASP A 291 -11.36 -3.71 -18.34
CA ASP A 291 -12.53 -2.94 -17.88
C ASP A 291 -13.73 -3.87 -17.68
N MET A 292 -14.02 -4.23 -16.42
CA MET A 292 -15.09 -5.17 -16.03
C MET A 292 -16.48 -4.78 -16.54
N GLY A 293 -16.75 -3.49 -16.79
CA GLY A 293 -18.02 -3.02 -17.34
C GLY A 293 -18.17 -3.27 -18.85
N LYS A 294 -17.06 -3.41 -19.57
CA LYS A 294 -17.00 -3.58 -21.04
C LYS A 294 -16.49 -4.96 -21.47
N MET A 295 -15.90 -5.73 -20.56
CA MET A 295 -15.37 -7.08 -20.83
C MET A 295 -16.44 -8.07 -21.30
N SER A 296 -17.69 -7.89 -20.87
CA SER A 296 -18.86 -8.67 -21.31
C SER A 296 -19.46 -8.22 -22.65
N GLN A 297 -19.04 -7.08 -23.18
CA GLN A 297 -19.58 -6.47 -24.41
C GLN A 297 -18.63 -6.60 -25.61
N ARG A 298 -17.39 -7.09 -25.41
CA ARG A 298 -16.43 -7.28 -26.50
C ARG A 298 -16.53 -8.66 -27.09
N PHE A 299 -17.37 -8.73 -28.10
CA PHE A 299 -17.43 -9.81 -29.05
C PHE A 299 -16.09 -9.99 -29.78
N SER A 300 -15.62 -11.23 -29.83
CA SER A 300 -14.31 -11.52 -30.43
C SER A 300 -14.38 -12.56 -31.55
N ILE A 301 -15.35 -13.47 -31.51
CA ILE A 301 -15.57 -14.42 -32.61
C ILE A 301 -16.96 -14.22 -33.19
N ARG A 302 -17.02 -13.93 -34.49
CA ARG A 302 -18.24 -13.83 -35.28
C ARG A 302 -18.64 -15.22 -35.79
N LEU A 303 -19.87 -15.64 -35.50
CA LEU A 303 -20.42 -16.90 -35.98
C LEU A 303 -21.26 -16.66 -37.24
N TYR A 304 -20.88 -17.39 -38.28
CA TYR A 304 -21.54 -17.47 -39.56
C TYR A 304 -22.12 -18.86 -39.74
N VAL A 305 -23.23 -18.91 -40.46
CA VAL A 305 -23.79 -20.16 -40.97
C VAL A 305 -24.01 -19.94 -42.45
N ARG A 306 -23.31 -20.70 -43.28
CA ARG A 306 -23.39 -20.62 -44.75
C ARG A 306 -23.07 -19.21 -45.25
N ARG A 307 -22.05 -18.55 -44.69
CA ARG A 307 -21.63 -17.16 -44.98
C ARG A 307 -22.59 -16.05 -44.52
N VAL A 308 -23.70 -16.37 -43.86
CA VAL A 308 -24.58 -15.35 -43.26
C VAL A 308 -24.24 -15.14 -41.80
N PHE A 309 -24.08 -13.88 -41.42
CA PHE A 309 -23.79 -13.49 -40.05
C PHE A 309 -24.99 -13.77 -39.16
N ILE A 310 -24.78 -14.59 -38.12
CA ILE A 310 -25.81 -14.95 -37.14
C ILE A 310 -25.70 -14.01 -35.94
N LYS A 311 -24.58 -14.12 -35.22
CA LYS A 311 -24.32 -13.35 -34.02
C LYS A 311 -22.84 -13.41 -33.67
N GLU A 312 -22.41 -12.42 -32.90
CA GLU A 312 -21.21 -12.52 -32.10
C GLU A 312 -21.48 -13.25 -30.78
N PHE A 313 -20.69 -14.29 -30.49
CA PHE A 313 -20.92 -15.17 -29.35
C PHE A 313 -19.85 -14.97 -28.26
N ASN A 314 -20.29 -14.56 -27.06
CA ASN A 314 -19.41 -14.42 -25.90
C ASN A 314 -18.99 -15.77 -25.30
N ASP A 315 -19.82 -16.80 -25.47
CA ASP A 315 -19.62 -18.10 -24.80
C ASP A 315 -18.82 -19.10 -25.63
N LEU A 316 -18.42 -18.76 -26.86
CA LEU A 316 -17.67 -19.65 -27.76
C LEU A 316 -16.24 -19.92 -27.28
N ILE A 317 -15.66 -18.98 -26.55
CA ILE A 317 -14.31 -19.10 -25.97
C ILE A 317 -14.34 -18.67 -24.50
N PRO A 318 -13.40 -19.13 -23.66
CA PRO A 318 -13.25 -18.65 -22.30
C PRO A 318 -12.93 -17.15 -22.29
N LYS A 319 -13.38 -16.43 -21.26
CA LYS A 319 -13.18 -14.98 -21.13
C LYS A 319 -11.72 -14.58 -21.16
N TRP A 320 -10.84 -15.38 -20.57
CA TRP A 320 -9.39 -15.14 -20.59
C TRP A 320 -8.78 -15.21 -22.01
N MET A 321 -9.39 -15.93 -22.96
CA MET A 321 -9.02 -15.93 -24.38
C MET A 321 -9.72 -14.83 -25.19
N GLY A 322 -10.53 -13.98 -24.55
CA GLY A 322 -11.44 -13.03 -25.19
C GLY A 322 -10.77 -11.99 -26.08
N PHE A 323 -9.44 -11.93 -26.16
CA PHE A 323 -8.71 -11.09 -27.10
C PHE A 323 -8.57 -11.67 -28.50
N VAL A 324 -8.73 -13.00 -28.66
CA VAL A 324 -8.60 -13.66 -29.96
C VAL A 324 -9.77 -13.27 -30.86
N LYS A 325 -9.47 -12.59 -31.96
CA LYS A 325 -10.47 -12.17 -32.94
C LYS A 325 -10.67 -13.24 -34.00
N GLY A 326 -11.87 -13.36 -34.57
CA GLY A 326 -12.04 -14.34 -35.62
C GLY A 326 -13.45 -14.53 -36.16
N ILE A 327 -13.52 -15.46 -37.10
CA ILE A 327 -14.73 -15.94 -37.75
C ILE A 327 -14.79 -17.44 -37.58
N VAL A 328 -15.98 -17.96 -37.31
CA VAL A 328 -16.31 -19.38 -37.44
C VAL A 328 -17.52 -19.52 -38.35
N ASP A 329 -17.45 -20.43 -39.32
CA ASP A 329 -18.52 -20.73 -40.26
C ASP A 329 -18.79 -22.23 -40.25
N SER A 330 -20.06 -22.61 -40.09
CA SER A 330 -20.47 -24.01 -40.05
C SER A 330 -21.76 -24.21 -40.83
N ASP A 331 -21.77 -25.25 -41.67
CA ASP A 331 -22.90 -25.61 -42.52
C ASP A 331 -23.93 -26.50 -41.79
N ASP A 332 -23.51 -27.11 -40.67
CA ASP A 332 -24.25 -28.11 -39.88
C ASP A 332 -25.10 -27.49 -38.75
N MET A 333 -24.96 -26.18 -38.51
CA MET A 333 -25.61 -25.52 -37.37
C MET A 333 -27.14 -25.41 -37.58
N PRO A 334 -27.97 -25.99 -36.70
CA PRO A 334 -29.42 -25.85 -36.78
C PRO A 334 -29.80 -24.43 -36.37
N LEU A 335 -30.25 -23.65 -37.34
CA LEU A 335 -30.76 -22.30 -37.09
C LEU A 335 -32.16 -22.36 -36.48
N ASN A 336 -32.45 -21.44 -35.58
CA ASN A 336 -33.81 -21.20 -35.13
C ASN A 336 -34.53 -20.25 -36.10
N ILE A 337 -35.85 -20.07 -35.91
CA ILE A 337 -36.70 -19.26 -36.79
C ILE A 337 -36.20 -17.80 -36.92
N SER A 338 -35.70 -17.20 -35.84
CA SER A 338 -35.20 -15.82 -35.85
C SER A 338 -33.77 -15.68 -36.37
N ARG A 339 -33.02 -16.79 -36.41
CA ARG A 339 -31.57 -16.83 -36.66
C ARG A 339 -30.78 -15.89 -35.75
N GLU A 340 -31.29 -15.62 -34.55
CA GLU A 340 -30.62 -14.78 -33.54
C GLU A 340 -30.27 -15.56 -32.26
N MET A 341 -31.06 -16.57 -31.92
CA MET A 341 -30.87 -17.37 -30.70
C MET A 341 -30.48 -18.79 -31.08
N LEU A 342 -29.22 -19.12 -30.83
CA LEU A 342 -28.74 -20.48 -30.99
C LEU A 342 -29.11 -21.30 -29.76
N GLN A 343 -29.85 -22.39 -29.96
CA GLN A 343 -30.10 -23.36 -28.92
C GLN A 343 -28.76 -24.02 -28.55
N GLN A 344 -28.48 -24.16 -27.25
CA GLN A 344 -27.28 -24.86 -26.77
C GLN A 344 -27.36 -26.34 -27.18
N ASN A 345 -26.69 -26.68 -28.27
CA ASN A 345 -26.69 -28.01 -28.84
C ASN A 345 -25.28 -28.63 -28.78
N ALA A 346 -25.21 -29.96 -28.91
CA ALA A 346 -23.94 -30.69 -28.91
C ALA A 346 -22.93 -30.15 -29.94
N ILE A 347 -23.43 -29.60 -31.06
CA ILE A 347 -22.62 -29.00 -32.14
C ILE A 347 -21.85 -27.78 -31.63
N LEU A 348 -22.51 -26.85 -30.94
CA LEU A 348 -21.88 -25.64 -30.40
C LEU A 348 -20.79 -25.99 -29.37
N LYS A 349 -21.02 -27.05 -28.58
CA LYS A 349 -20.02 -27.57 -27.62
C LYS A 349 -18.79 -28.12 -28.35
N HIS A 350 -18.97 -28.85 -29.45
CA HIS A 350 -17.85 -29.33 -30.28
C HIS A 350 -17.08 -28.19 -30.92
N ILE A 351 -17.77 -27.19 -31.47
CA ILE A 351 -17.14 -25.98 -32.03
C ILE A 351 -16.32 -25.27 -30.95
N LYS A 352 -16.87 -25.05 -29.74
CA LYS A 352 -16.16 -24.43 -28.62
C LYS A 352 -14.85 -25.16 -28.28
N THR A 353 -14.91 -26.47 -28.11
CA THR A 353 -13.70 -27.28 -27.83
C THR A 353 -12.71 -27.24 -28.99
N GLY A 354 -13.20 -27.30 -30.23
CA GLY A 354 -12.37 -27.21 -31.43
C GLY A 354 -11.66 -25.86 -31.57
N LEU A 355 -12.37 -24.75 -31.32
CA LEU A 355 -11.80 -23.40 -31.31
C LEU A 355 -10.74 -23.27 -30.22
N GLN A 356 -11.04 -23.66 -28.98
CA GLN A 356 -10.07 -23.64 -27.88
C GLN A 356 -8.79 -24.41 -28.22
N LYS A 357 -8.92 -25.63 -28.77
CA LYS A 357 -7.78 -26.45 -29.19
C LYS A 357 -6.92 -25.74 -30.26
N ASN A 358 -7.55 -25.12 -31.25
CA ASN A 358 -6.84 -24.41 -32.32
C ASN A 358 -6.17 -23.11 -31.81
N ILE A 359 -6.81 -22.40 -30.88
CA ILE A 359 -6.21 -21.24 -30.20
C ILE A 359 -4.96 -21.67 -29.40
N PHE A 360 -5.04 -22.76 -28.65
CA PHE A 360 -3.87 -23.31 -27.95
C PHE A 360 -2.75 -23.71 -28.91
N SER A 361 -3.09 -24.36 -30.02
CA SER A 361 -2.11 -24.69 -31.08
C SER A 361 -1.43 -23.43 -31.62
N MET A 362 -2.18 -22.34 -31.85
CA MET A 362 -1.62 -21.06 -32.26
C MET A 362 -0.67 -20.48 -31.20
N PHE A 363 -1.00 -20.55 -29.91
CA PHE A 363 -0.12 -20.08 -28.84
C PHE A 363 1.15 -20.93 -28.70
N GLN A 364 1.04 -22.25 -28.90
CA GLN A 364 2.19 -23.16 -28.90
C GLN A 364 3.12 -22.90 -30.09
N GLU A 365 2.58 -22.65 -31.28
CA GLU A 365 3.35 -22.25 -32.46
C GLU A 365 4.05 -20.91 -32.24
N LEU A 366 3.32 -19.92 -31.69
CA LEU A 366 3.91 -18.65 -31.27
C LEU A 366 5.07 -18.84 -30.30
N SER A 367 4.97 -19.78 -29.36
CA SER A 367 6.00 -20.03 -28.35
C SER A 367 7.33 -20.54 -28.90
N GLN A 368 7.36 -21.01 -30.16
CA GLN A 368 8.59 -21.43 -30.84
C GLN A 368 9.38 -20.24 -31.42
N ASP A 369 8.73 -19.09 -31.65
CA ASP A 369 9.37 -17.86 -32.12
C ASP A 369 9.58 -16.91 -30.94
N ARG A 370 10.82 -16.76 -30.50
CA ARG A 370 11.16 -16.01 -29.28
C ARG A 370 10.77 -14.52 -29.36
N GLU A 371 10.90 -13.89 -30.53
CA GLU A 371 10.58 -12.46 -30.67
C GLU A 371 9.07 -12.24 -30.70
N ARG A 372 8.35 -13.02 -31.52
CA ARG A 372 6.88 -12.92 -31.59
C ARG A 372 6.23 -13.30 -30.26
N PHE A 373 6.77 -14.32 -29.58
CA PHE A 373 6.26 -14.73 -28.28
C PHE A 373 6.52 -13.67 -27.20
N LYS A 374 7.64 -12.94 -27.28
CA LYS A 374 7.89 -11.82 -26.36
C LYS A 374 6.81 -10.76 -26.50
N SER A 375 6.48 -10.34 -27.72
CA SER A 375 5.36 -9.40 -27.96
C SER A 375 4.02 -9.96 -27.48
N PHE A 376 3.76 -11.25 -27.69
CA PHE A 376 2.57 -11.92 -27.16
C PHE A 376 2.50 -11.86 -25.62
N GLN A 377 3.63 -12.09 -24.93
CA GLN A 377 3.69 -12.05 -23.46
C GLN A 377 3.50 -10.63 -22.91
N GLU A 378 4.13 -9.65 -23.54
CA GLU A 378 4.00 -8.24 -23.16
C GLU A 378 2.54 -7.78 -23.26
N ALA A 379 1.80 -8.23 -24.29
CA ALA A 379 0.40 -7.88 -24.47
C ALA A 379 -0.56 -8.73 -23.62
N PHE A 380 -0.34 -10.04 -23.48
CA PHE A 380 -1.38 -10.99 -23.04
C PHE A 380 -1.00 -11.92 -21.88
N SER A 381 0.16 -11.72 -21.23
CA SER A 381 0.59 -12.55 -20.08
C SER A 381 -0.44 -12.58 -18.95
N GLN A 382 -1.08 -11.45 -18.63
CA GLN A 382 -2.12 -11.37 -17.61
C GLN A 382 -3.36 -12.21 -17.96
N CYS A 383 -3.72 -12.29 -19.24
CA CYS A 383 -4.81 -13.16 -19.70
C CYS A 383 -4.48 -14.65 -19.53
N LEU A 384 -3.23 -15.07 -19.79
CA LEU A 384 -2.80 -16.44 -19.53
C LEU A 384 -2.87 -16.77 -18.04
N LYS A 385 -2.43 -15.84 -17.18
CA LYS A 385 -2.47 -16.00 -15.72
C LYS A 385 -3.91 -16.10 -15.20
N LEU A 386 -4.84 -15.29 -15.73
CA LEU A 386 -6.28 -15.46 -15.49
C LEU A 386 -6.77 -16.85 -15.93
N GLY A 387 -6.29 -17.35 -17.08
CA GLY A 387 -6.61 -18.70 -17.55
C GLY A 387 -6.19 -19.80 -16.56
N VAL A 388 -5.06 -19.66 -15.87
CA VAL A 388 -4.62 -20.61 -14.82
C VAL A 388 -5.60 -20.64 -13.64
N TYR A 389 -6.12 -19.47 -13.27
CA TYR A 389 -7.11 -19.30 -12.21
C TYR A 389 -8.49 -19.85 -12.61
N GLU A 390 -9.02 -19.45 -13.78
CA GLU A 390 -10.40 -19.75 -14.21
C GLU A 390 -10.58 -21.13 -14.88
N ASP A 391 -9.62 -21.59 -15.70
CA ASP A 391 -9.77 -22.77 -16.57
C ASP A 391 -9.04 -23.99 -16.00
N HIS A 392 -9.68 -24.63 -15.03
CA HIS A 392 -9.16 -25.85 -14.39
C HIS A 392 -8.87 -26.98 -15.37
N ALA A 393 -9.67 -27.12 -16.44
CA ALA A 393 -9.60 -28.23 -17.37
C ALA A 393 -8.39 -28.12 -18.32
N ASN A 394 -8.03 -26.90 -18.73
CA ASN A 394 -6.92 -26.66 -19.65
C ASN A 394 -5.64 -26.13 -18.98
N ARG A 395 -5.64 -26.00 -17.65
CA ARG A 395 -4.53 -25.42 -16.89
C ARG A 395 -3.15 -25.99 -17.25
N GLU A 396 -3.03 -27.31 -17.40
CA GLU A 396 -1.77 -27.97 -17.75
C GLU A 396 -1.22 -27.53 -19.12
N GLN A 397 -2.07 -27.10 -20.04
CA GLN A 397 -1.68 -26.55 -21.34
C GLN A 397 -1.34 -25.06 -21.27
N ILE A 398 -1.87 -24.33 -20.29
CA ILE A 398 -1.64 -22.89 -20.09
C ILE A 398 -0.29 -22.65 -19.39
N ILE A 399 0.01 -23.41 -18.34
CA ILE A 399 1.22 -23.23 -17.51
C ILE A 399 2.53 -23.19 -18.33
N PRO A 400 2.77 -24.06 -19.33
CA PRO A 400 3.97 -24.01 -20.18
C PRO A 400 4.13 -22.71 -20.98
N LEU A 401 3.04 -21.97 -21.20
CA LEU A 401 3.04 -20.70 -21.92
C LEU A 401 3.40 -19.52 -21.02
N LEU A 402 3.46 -19.69 -19.69
CA LEU A 402 3.81 -18.60 -18.77
C LEU A 402 5.30 -18.24 -18.90
N ARG A 403 5.59 -16.95 -18.77
CA ARG A 403 6.95 -16.41 -18.75
C ARG A 403 7.10 -15.47 -17.55
N TYR A 404 8.25 -15.58 -16.87
CA TYR A 404 8.57 -14.80 -15.68
C TYR A 404 10.01 -14.31 -15.74
N HIS A 405 10.31 -13.19 -15.11
CA HIS A 405 11.71 -12.86 -14.82
C HIS A 405 12.24 -13.78 -13.72
N SER A 406 13.55 -14.01 -13.68
CA SER A 406 14.19 -14.79 -12.63
C SER A 406 15.46 -14.12 -12.12
N SER A 407 15.96 -14.61 -10.99
CA SER A 407 17.25 -14.18 -10.44
C SER A 407 18.45 -14.44 -11.34
N LYS A 408 18.32 -15.29 -12.36
CA LYS A 408 19.38 -15.65 -13.32
C LYS A 408 19.09 -15.21 -14.76
N SER A 409 17.87 -14.80 -15.08
CA SER A 409 17.48 -14.45 -16.46
C SER A 409 17.83 -13.01 -16.89
N GLY A 410 18.29 -12.16 -15.96
CA GLY A 410 18.58 -10.76 -16.27
C GLY A 410 17.31 -10.00 -16.67
N GLU A 411 17.29 -9.39 -17.85
CA GLU A 411 16.12 -8.69 -18.40
C GLU A 411 15.18 -9.58 -19.21
N ASP A 412 15.60 -10.80 -19.53
CA ASP A 412 14.74 -11.72 -20.26
C ASP A 412 13.71 -12.38 -19.32
N MET A 413 12.56 -12.73 -19.88
CA MET A 413 11.61 -13.62 -19.23
C MET A 413 11.86 -15.07 -19.68
N VAL A 414 11.75 -16.01 -18.74
CA VAL A 414 12.00 -17.44 -18.93
C VAL A 414 10.76 -18.26 -18.62
N GLY A 415 10.61 -19.39 -19.29
CA GLY A 415 9.55 -20.36 -18.99
C GLY A 415 9.89 -21.27 -17.81
N LEU A 416 8.88 -21.98 -17.29
CA LEU A 416 9.07 -22.95 -16.21
C LEU A 416 9.93 -24.14 -16.66
N ASP A 417 9.82 -24.58 -17.92
CA ASP A 417 10.68 -25.62 -18.48
C ASP A 417 12.15 -25.23 -18.53
N GLU A 418 12.42 -23.98 -18.91
CA GLU A 418 13.76 -23.43 -18.90
C GLU A 418 14.32 -23.32 -17.49
N TYR A 419 13.50 -22.91 -16.51
CA TYR A 419 13.87 -22.93 -15.09
C TYR A 419 14.23 -24.35 -14.64
N ILE A 420 13.39 -25.36 -14.96
CA ILE A 420 13.62 -26.76 -14.59
C ILE A 420 14.95 -27.26 -15.17
N SER A 421 15.26 -26.92 -16.42
CA SER A 421 16.52 -27.32 -17.07
C SER A 421 17.78 -26.79 -16.35
N ARG A 422 17.64 -25.73 -15.55
CA ARG A 422 18.72 -25.09 -14.78
C ARG A 422 18.64 -25.37 -13.27
N MET A 423 17.72 -26.24 -12.84
CA MET A 423 17.62 -26.66 -11.44
C MET A 423 18.87 -27.40 -11.01
N LYS A 424 19.24 -27.24 -9.74
CA LYS A 424 20.37 -27.98 -9.18
C LYS A 424 20.06 -29.47 -9.04
N PRO A 425 21.08 -30.34 -9.08
CA PRO A 425 20.92 -31.75 -8.71
C PRO A 425 20.29 -31.89 -7.32
N GLY A 426 19.18 -32.62 -7.22
CA GLY A 426 18.45 -32.85 -5.97
C GLY A 426 17.47 -31.75 -5.55
N GLN A 427 17.36 -30.64 -6.30
CA GLN A 427 16.34 -29.62 -6.06
C GLN A 427 14.95 -30.16 -6.38
N ARG A 428 13.99 -30.01 -5.45
CA ARG A 428 12.61 -30.52 -5.58
C ARG A 428 11.54 -29.45 -5.82
N HIS A 429 11.89 -28.18 -5.65
CA HIS A 429 10.94 -27.09 -5.69
C HIS A 429 11.33 -26.03 -6.74
N ILE A 430 10.33 -25.53 -7.46
CA ILE A 430 10.42 -24.31 -8.27
C ILE A 430 10.16 -23.13 -7.33
N LEU A 431 11.15 -22.26 -7.15
CA LEU A 431 11.08 -21.19 -6.17
C LEU A 431 10.59 -19.91 -6.83
N TYR A 432 9.62 -19.25 -6.20
CA TYR A 432 9.12 -17.96 -6.66
C TYR A 432 8.99 -16.96 -5.51
N ILE A 433 8.93 -15.68 -5.84
CA ILE A 433 8.57 -14.60 -4.91
C ILE A 433 7.65 -13.61 -5.61
N THR A 434 6.62 -13.17 -4.88
CA THR A 434 5.73 -12.09 -5.33
C THR A 434 6.24 -10.74 -4.84
N GLY A 435 6.01 -9.68 -5.62
CA GLY A 435 6.36 -8.32 -5.22
C GLY A 435 5.85 -7.28 -6.19
N ARG A 436 5.69 -6.02 -5.76
CA ARG A 436 5.09 -4.96 -6.59
C ARG A 436 5.88 -4.65 -7.86
N THR A 437 7.20 -4.77 -7.78
CA THR A 437 8.09 -4.57 -8.92
C THR A 437 9.17 -5.63 -8.94
N LYS A 438 9.77 -5.86 -10.12
CA LYS A 438 10.95 -6.73 -10.27
C LYS A 438 12.08 -6.32 -9.32
N ARG A 439 12.26 -5.02 -9.10
CA ARG A 439 13.31 -4.48 -8.22
C ARG A 439 13.06 -4.84 -6.76
N ASP A 440 11.81 -4.77 -6.31
CA ASP A 440 11.43 -5.10 -4.93
C ASP A 440 11.57 -6.60 -4.68
N ALA A 441 11.03 -7.41 -5.60
CA ALA A 441 11.18 -8.87 -5.58
C ALA A 441 12.67 -9.27 -5.56
N ALA A 442 13.52 -8.66 -6.39
CA ALA A 442 14.93 -8.99 -6.48
C ALA A 442 15.76 -8.61 -5.24
N ARG A 443 15.34 -7.59 -4.47
CA ARG A 443 16.01 -7.09 -3.24
C ARG A 443 15.43 -7.67 -1.96
N SER A 444 14.47 -8.59 -2.06
CA SER A 444 13.82 -9.17 -0.91
C SER A 444 14.79 -9.96 -0.01
N PRO A 445 14.75 -9.78 1.32
CA PRO A 445 15.59 -10.53 2.24
C PRO A 445 15.30 -12.05 2.20
N TYR A 446 14.08 -12.45 1.81
CA TYR A 446 13.67 -13.86 1.72
C TYR A 446 14.46 -14.67 0.69
N ILE A 447 15.07 -14.01 -0.30
CA ILE A 447 15.78 -14.70 -1.39
C ILE A 447 17.29 -14.55 -1.32
N GLU A 448 17.84 -13.76 -0.39
CA GLU A 448 19.30 -13.53 -0.27
C GLU A 448 20.06 -14.82 0.00
N GLY A 449 19.61 -15.59 1.00
CA GLY A 449 20.20 -16.89 1.35
C GLY A 449 20.07 -17.90 0.21
N LEU A 450 18.89 -17.97 -0.42
CA LEU A 450 18.61 -18.89 -1.53
C LEU A 450 19.50 -18.57 -2.74
N LYS A 451 19.64 -17.28 -3.08
CA LYS A 451 20.54 -16.81 -4.14
C LYS A 451 22.00 -17.12 -3.82
N ARG A 452 22.45 -16.84 -2.60
CA ARG A 452 23.82 -17.12 -2.14
C ARG A 452 24.14 -18.60 -2.30
N ASP A 453 23.21 -19.47 -1.90
CA ASP A 453 23.40 -20.90 -1.99
C ASP A 453 23.29 -21.39 -3.43
N GLY A 454 22.78 -20.57 -4.37
CA GLY A 454 22.82 -20.75 -5.83
C GLY A 454 21.47 -21.10 -6.47
N PHE A 455 20.38 -21.05 -5.71
CA PHE A 455 19.02 -21.31 -6.21
C PHE A 455 18.57 -20.20 -7.17
N GLU A 456 17.88 -20.59 -8.24
CA GLU A 456 17.15 -19.64 -9.09
C GLU A 456 15.80 -19.33 -8.44
N VAL A 457 15.32 -18.10 -8.54
CA VAL A 457 14.02 -17.67 -8.02
C VAL A 457 13.27 -16.89 -9.08
N LEU A 458 12.02 -17.25 -9.36
CA LEU A 458 11.13 -16.53 -10.25
C LEU A 458 10.53 -15.29 -9.59
N TYR A 459 10.45 -14.20 -10.33
CA TYR A 459 9.84 -12.94 -9.90
C TYR A 459 8.45 -12.83 -10.51
N MET A 460 7.45 -12.75 -9.63
CA MET A 460 6.05 -12.61 -9.97
C MET A 460 5.59 -11.23 -9.53
N THR A 461 5.29 -10.37 -10.49
CA THR A 461 5.12 -8.93 -10.23
C THR A 461 3.76 -8.38 -10.61
N ASP A 462 2.94 -9.17 -11.30
CA ASP A 462 1.59 -8.75 -11.62
C ASP A 462 0.65 -9.13 -10.47
N PRO A 463 -0.34 -8.30 -10.11
CA PRO A 463 -1.32 -8.64 -9.06
C PRO A 463 -2.04 -9.97 -9.30
N VAL A 464 -2.29 -10.31 -10.58
CA VAL A 464 -2.92 -11.58 -10.96
C VAL A 464 -2.05 -12.80 -10.63
N ASP A 465 -0.73 -12.62 -10.46
CA ASP A 465 0.17 -13.72 -10.10
C ASP A 465 -0.21 -14.33 -8.74
N GLU A 466 -0.60 -13.51 -7.75
CA GLU A 466 -1.03 -13.98 -6.43
C GLU A 466 -2.24 -14.91 -6.49
N TYR A 467 -3.14 -14.67 -7.44
CA TYR A 467 -4.27 -15.54 -7.69
C TYR A 467 -3.84 -16.79 -8.48
N ALA A 468 -3.02 -16.63 -9.53
CA ALA A 468 -2.57 -17.74 -10.36
C ALA A 468 -1.75 -18.78 -9.58
N VAL A 469 -0.86 -18.35 -8.66
CA VAL A 469 -0.01 -19.27 -7.89
C VAL A 469 -0.77 -20.16 -6.91
N GLN A 470 -1.94 -19.74 -6.43
CA GLN A 470 -2.79 -20.59 -5.57
C GLN A 470 -3.23 -21.88 -6.29
N PHE A 471 -3.27 -21.82 -7.63
CA PHE A 471 -3.70 -22.89 -8.52
C PHE A 471 -2.54 -23.56 -9.26
N LEU A 472 -1.36 -22.95 -9.28
CA LEU A 472 -0.10 -23.50 -9.77
C LEU A 472 0.69 -24.09 -8.58
N LYS A 473 0.22 -25.24 -8.05
CA LYS A 473 0.88 -25.92 -6.91
C LYS A 473 2.07 -26.79 -7.32
N GLU A 474 1.99 -27.38 -8.51
CA GLU A 474 2.99 -28.32 -9.02
C GLU A 474 3.12 -28.12 -10.54
N TYR A 475 4.32 -28.35 -11.07
CA TYR A 475 4.58 -28.42 -12.50
C TYR A 475 5.64 -29.49 -12.80
N ARG A 476 5.30 -30.45 -13.68
CA ARG A 476 6.16 -31.57 -14.09
C ARG A 476 6.81 -32.35 -12.92
N GLY A 477 6.06 -32.60 -11.85
CA GLY A 477 6.57 -33.33 -10.67
C GLY A 477 7.30 -32.45 -9.64
N TYR A 478 7.45 -31.15 -9.90
CA TYR A 478 8.11 -30.20 -9.00
C TYR A 478 7.08 -29.29 -8.35
N GLU A 479 7.10 -29.20 -7.02
CA GLU A 479 6.25 -28.28 -6.28
C GLU A 479 6.69 -26.83 -6.51
N VAL A 480 5.72 -25.93 -6.62
CA VAL A 480 5.94 -24.50 -6.80
C VAL A 480 5.84 -23.83 -5.43
N LEU A 481 6.97 -23.34 -4.93
CA LEU A 481 7.14 -22.95 -3.54
C LEU A 481 7.48 -21.46 -3.41
N SER A 482 6.69 -20.75 -2.58
CA SER A 482 6.96 -19.35 -2.26
C SER A 482 8.21 -19.22 -1.40
N CYS A 483 9.12 -18.31 -1.75
CA CYS A 483 10.29 -17.97 -0.94
C CYS A 483 9.91 -17.31 0.39
N MET A 484 8.69 -16.77 0.50
CA MET A 484 8.16 -16.20 1.73
C MET A 484 7.60 -17.28 2.68
N SER A 485 7.51 -18.53 2.21
CA SER A 485 7.02 -19.65 3.02
C SER A 485 8.09 -20.23 3.94
N MET A 486 7.63 -20.88 5.01
CA MET A 486 8.53 -21.57 5.96
C MET A 486 9.29 -22.73 5.31
N ASP A 487 8.71 -23.42 4.33
CA ASP A 487 9.38 -24.54 3.67
C ASP A 487 10.57 -24.07 2.82
N ALA A 488 10.50 -22.87 2.24
CA ALA A 488 11.65 -22.27 1.57
C ALA A 488 12.79 -21.95 2.57
N ALA A 489 12.45 -21.50 3.78
CA ALA A 489 13.45 -21.27 4.83
C ALA A 489 14.14 -22.57 5.30
N ARG A 490 13.45 -23.72 5.26
CA ARG A 490 14.04 -25.04 5.58
C ARG A 490 15.15 -25.44 4.61
N LEU A 491 15.11 -24.95 3.36
CA LEU A 491 16.17 -25.19 2.38
C LEU A 491 17.51 -24.56 2.78
N LEU A 492 17.52 -23.61 3.74
CA LEU A 492 18.70 -22.87 4.20
C LEU A 492 19.27 -23.36 5.56
N ASP A 493 18.58 -24.23 6.31
CA ASP A 493 19.01 -24.66 7.66
C ASP A 493 19.27 -26.19 7.70
N HIS A 494 20.53 -26.58 7.93
CA HIS A 494 20.98 -27.98 7.96
C HIS A 494 20.90 -28.64 9.36
N ARG A 495 20.28 -28.00 10.36
CA ARG A 495 20.27 -28.43 11.78
C ARG A 495 19.01 -29.20 12.19
N SER A 496 19.10 -29.99 13.27
CA SER A 496 18.04 -30.90 13.73
C SER A 496 16.92 -30.19 14.54
N GLU A 497 15.72 -30.76 14.52
CA GLU A 497 14.52 -30.20 15.18
C GLU A 497 14.63 -30.15 16.71
N SER A 498 15.39 -31.08 17.30
CA SER A 498 15.70 -31.15 18.73
C SER A 498 16.49 -29.93 19.20
N ASP A 499 17.48 -29.53 18.42
CA ASP A 499 18.40 -28.44 18.79
C ASP A 499 17.67 -27.09 18.82
N LEU A 500 16.75 -26.89 17.88
CA LEU A 500 15.91 -25.69 17.84
C LEU A 500 15.00 -25.61 19.07
N LYS A 501 14.28 -26.69 19.42
CA LYS A 501 13.34 -26.69 20.57
C LYS A 501 14.04 -26.36 21.90
N ALA A 502 15.25 -26.88 22.13
CA ALA A 502 16.01 -26.60 23.35
C ALA A 502 16.46 -25.14 23.48
N GLU A 503 16.84 -24.50 22.36
CA GLU A 503 17.31 -23.10 22.33
C GLU A 503 16.17 -22.10 22.61
N LEU A 504 14.90 -22.50 22.41
CA LEU A 504 13.74 -21.61 22.35
C LEU A 504 12.82 -21.67 23.59
N GLU A 505 13.00 -22.67 24.45
CA GLU A 505 12.19 -22.84 25.68
C GLU A 505 12.27 -21.64 26.66
N PRO A 506 13.40 -20.92 26.80
CA PRO A 506 13.47 -19.72 27.64
C PRO A 506 12.58 -18.57 27.17
N LEU A 507 12.58 -18.28 25.85
CA LEU A 507 11.72 -17.25 25.24
C LEU A 507 10.23 -17.59 25.44
N ARG A 508 9.92 -18.88 25.27
CA ARG A 508 8.59 -19.46 25.48
C ARG A 508 8.04 -19.20 26.88
N ARG A 509 8.82 -19.45 27.94
CA ARG A 509 8.39 -19.16 29.32
C ARG A 509 8.14 -17.67 29.53
N ARG A 510 9.00 -16.82 28.97
CA ARG A 510 8.94 -15.38 29.22
C ARG A 510 7.73 -14.70 28.55
N VAL A 511 7.39 -15.09 27.33
CA VAL A 511 6.18 -14.60 26.64
C VAL A 511 4.92 -15.00 27.42
N ALA A 512 4.90 -16.21 27.98
CA ALA A 512 3.78 -16.68 28.80
C ALA A 512 3.62 -15.89 30.13
N GLU A 513 4.72 -15.58 30.81
CA GLU A 513 4.71 -14.74 32.02
C GLU A 513 4.19 -13.32 31.75
N MET A 514 4.58 -12.73 30.62
CA MET A 514 4.14 -11.39 30.20
C MET A 514 2.64 -11.31 29.91
N LEU A 515 2.11 -12.29 29.18
CA LEU A 515 0.68 -12.38 28.88
C LEU A 515 -0.16 -12.55 30.16
N ALA A 516 0.37 -13.26 31.17
CA ALA A 516 -0.29 -13.42 32.47
C ALA A 516 -0.28 -12.12 33.31
N ALA A 517 0.72 -11.25 33.15
CA ALA A 517 0.88 -10.02 33.92
C ALA A 517 0.04 -8.83 33.39
N THR A 518 -0.62 -8.94 32.24
CA THR A 518 -1.33 -7.83 31.58
C THR A 518 -2.82 -8.14 31.37
N PRO A 519 -3.67 -8.06 32.41
CA PRO A 519 -5.05 -8.57 32.38
C PRO A 519 -6.08 -7.71 31.61
N SER A 520 -5.70 -6.55 31.05
CA SER A 520 -6.63 -5.59 30.41
C SER A 520 -6.67 -5.62 28.87
N LEU A 521 -5.97 -6.55 28.21
CA LEU A 521 -5.99 -6.69 26.75
C LEU A 521 -7.06 -7.71 26.30
N SER A 522 -8.32 -7.26 26.18
CA SER A 522 -9.39 -8.02 25.55
C SER A 522 -9.52 -7.62 24.07
N VAL A 523 -8.69 -8.18 23.18
CA VAL A 523 -8.79 -7.95 21.72
C VAL A 523 -8.45 -9.24 20.95
N PRO A 524 -9.12 -9.51 19.81
CA PRO A 524 -9.05 -10.81 19.16
C PRO A 524 -7.80 -10.99 18.29
N VAL A 525 -6.98 -12.02 18.52
CA VAL A 525 -5.90 -12.46 17.61
C VAL A 525 -6.16 -13.89 17.12
N ALA A 526 -6.33 -14.05 15.81
CA ALA A 526 -6.29 -15.34 15.12
C ALA A 526 -5.18 -15.27 14.06
N LEU A 527 -4.07 -15.95 14.31
CA LEU A 527 -3.06 -16.22 13.28
C LEU A 527 -3.41 -17.55 12.59
N ALA A 528 -3.68 -17.43 11.30
CA ALA A 528 -3.90 -18.41 10.24
C ALA A 528 -4.08 -19.91 10.60
N SER A 529 -5.23 -20.45 10.21
CA SER A 529 -5.42 -21.88 9.94
C SER A 529 -4.39 -22.38 8.91
N GLY A 530 -3.46 -23.25 9.32
CA GLY A 530 -2.54 -23.90 8.39
C GLY A 530 -1.22 -24.39 8.95
N ILE A 531 -0.90 -24.13 10.23
CA ILE A 531 0.37 -24.56 10.81
C ILE A 531 0.27 -26.00 11.34
N PRO A 532 1.12 -26.94 10.89
CA PRO A 532 1.22 -28.26 11.52
C PRO A 532 1.68 -28.10 12.98
N ALA A 533 1.07 -28.86 13.89
CA ALA A 533 1.20 -28.71 15.35
C ALA A 533 2.62 -28.96 15.92
N ASP A 534 3.59 -29.31 15.07
CA ASP A 534 4.94 -29.73 15.40
C ASP A 534 5.97 -28.56 15.46
N CYS A 535 5.64 -27.41 14.88
CA CYS A 535 6.53 -26.24 14.76
C CYS A 535 6.14 -24.99 15.57
N CYS A 536 5.05 -25.04 16.34
CA CYS A 536 4.56 -23.93 17.18
C CYS A 536 4.44 -24.35 18.64
N ALA A 537 4.78 -23.44 19.56
CA ALA A 537 4.32 -23.53 20.94
C ALA A 537 2.99 -22.78 21.05
N ARG A 538 1.92 -23.50 21.40
CA ARG A 538 0.60 -22.90 21.69
C ARG A 538 0.59 -22.37 23.12
N PHE A 539 0.04 -21.18 23.33
CA PHE A 539 -0.02 -20.52 24.64
C PHE A 539 -1.45 -20.08 24.99
N GLY A 540 -1.97 -20.52 26.15
CA GLY A 540 -3.29 -20.12 26.72
C GLY A 540 -4.21 -21.30 27.12
N THR A 541 -5.23 -21.05 27.96
CA THR A 541 -6.28 -22.04 28.33
C THR A 541 -7.71 -21.49 28.24
N SER A 542 -8.57 -22.20 27.50
CA SER A 542 -9.98 -22.59 27.76
C SER A 542 -10.83 -22.57 26.49
N ASP A 543 -12.01 -23.21 26.56
CA ASP A 543 -12.82 -23.77 25.47
C ASP A 543 -13.42 -22.78 24.45
N GLN A 544 -13.07 -21.49 24.51
CA GLN A 544 -13.37 -20.46 23.50
C GLN A 544 -12.24 -19.40 23.30
N GLY A 545 -10.99 -19.69 23.70
CA GLY A 545 -9.87 -18.73 23.70
C GLY A 545 -8.87 -18.84 22.54
N GLN A 546 -8.20 -17.72 22.23
CA GLN A 546 -7.27 -17.51 21.11
C GLN A 546 -5.82 -17.92 21.37
N ILE A 547 -5.08 -18.17 20.28
CA ILE A 547 -3.72 -18.74 20.29
C ILE A 547 -2.76 -17.80 19.54
N LEU A 548 -1.70 -17.35 20.23
CA LEU A 548 -0.55 -16.68 19.60
C LEU A 548 0.47 -17.72 19.14
N GLU A 549 0.70 -17.81 17.83
CA GLU A 549 1.68 -18.74 17.23
C GLU A 549 2.94 -17.98 16.80
N LEU A 550 4.10 -18.36 17.35
CA LEU A 550 5.39 -17.74 17.04
C LEU A 550 6.25 -18.66 16.15
N ASN A 551 6.80 -18.10 15.06
CA ASN A 551 7.70 -18.81 14.15
C ASN A 551 9.15 -18.71 14.62
N PHE A 552 9.56 -19.61 15.50
CA PHE A 552 10.90 -19.58 16.08
C PHE A 552 12.05 -19.90 15.11
N LYS A 553 11.76 -20.20 13.83
CA LYS A 553 12.80 -20.29 12.79
C LYS A 553 13.23 -18.92 12.27
N HIS A 554 12.45 -17.87 12.53
CA HIS A 554 12.76 -16.50 12.11
C HIS A 554 14.01 -15.98 12.83
N SER A 555 14.94 -15.36 12.08
CA SER A 555 16.20 -14.83 12.61
C SER A 555 15.99 -13.88 13.79
N LEU A 556 15.00 -12.99 13.69
CA LEU A 556 14.59 -12.12 14.80
C LEU A 556 14.22 -12.91 16.06
N LEU A 557 13.37 -13.93 15.96
CA LEU A 557 12.93 -14.71 17.13
C LEU A 557 14.06 -15.55 17.73
N LYS A 558 15.02 -16.01 16.92
CA LYS A 558 16.25 -16.68 17.41
C LYS A 558 17.14 -15.72 18.19
N GLU A 559 17.39 -14.51 17.66
CA GLU A 559 18.17 -13.50 18.37
C GLU A 559 17.43 -13.02 19.64
N LEU A 560 16.11 -12.86 19.59
CA LEU A 560 15.29 -12.57 20.78
C LEU A 560 15.39 -13.67 21.83
N GLY A 561 15.45 -14.94 21.42
CA GLY A 561 15.68 -16.08 22.32
C GLY A 561 16.97 -15.94 23.12
N LYS A 562 18.07 -15.55 22.45
CA LYS A 562 19.37 -15.34 23.09
C LYS A 562 19.35 -14.18 24.09
N HIS A 563 18.60 -13.14 23.79
CA HIS A 563 18.42 -11.99 24.68
C HIS A 563 17.42 -12.22 25.83
N THR A 564 16.60 -13.27 25.77
CA THR A 564 15.63 -13.65 26.82
C THR A 564 16.09 -14.84 27.65
N SER A 565 17.14 -15.56 27.23
CA SER A 565 17.73 -16.71 27.93
C SER A 565 18.64 -16.37 29.12
N PHE A 566 18.63 -15.14 29.66
CA PHE A 566 19.43 -14.78 30.82
C PHE A 566 18.86 -15.37 32.13
N GLY A 567 19.09 -16.67 32.31
CA GLY A 567 18.94 -17.35 33.59
C GLY A 567 19.94 -16.81 34.61
N GLU A 568 19.42 -16.43 35.78
CA GLU A 568 20.06 -16.26 37.08
C GLU A 568 21.24 -15.27 37.25
N VAL A 569 21.89 -14.78 36.18
CA VAL A 569 23.08 -13.89 36.29
C VAL A 569 22.82 -12.44 35.83
N ALA A 570 21.73 -12.14 35.14
CA ALA A 570 21.39 -10.76 34.76
C ALA A 570 20.51 -10.07 35.83
N ARG A 571 21.15 -9.50 36.86
CA ARG A 571 20.52 -8.46 37.71
C ARG A 571 20.70 -7.07 37.09
N GLN A 572 20.30 -6.88 35.83
CA GLN A 572 20.26 -5.55 35.21
C GLN A 572 18.81 -5.17 34.88
N PRO A 573 18.27 -4.07 35.46
CA PRO A 573 16.90 -3.59 35.22
C PRO A 573 16.60 -3.35 33.73
N LEU A 574 17.62 -2.98 32.96
CA LEU A 574 17.51 -2.62 31.55
C LEU A 574 17.21 -3.81 30.62
N ASP A 575 17.77 -4.99 30.91
CA ASP A 575 17.51 -6.22 30.14
C ASP A 575 16.05 -6.68 30.31
N GLN A 576 15.45 -6.37 31.46
CA GLN A 576 14.05 -6.68 31.76
C GLN A 576 13.09 -5.72 31.05
N GLN A 577 13.43 -4.44 30.96
CA GLN A 577 12.66 -3.46 30.19
C GLN A 577 12.74 -3.74 28.68
N LEU A 578 13.95 -3.98 28.17
CA LEU A 578 14.15 -4.35 26.77
C LEU A 578 13.39 -5.63 26.40
N ALA A 579 13.43 -6.68 27.24
CA ALA A 579 12.66 -7.89 27.04
C ALA A 579 11.14 -7.63 27.04
N THR A 580 10.68 -6.70 27.88
CA THR A 580 9.27 -6.28 27.95
C THR A 580 8.83 -5.56 26.66
N ASP A 581 9.63 -4.61 26.19
CA ASP A 581 9.35 -3.82 24.99
C ASP A 581 9.38 -4.70 23.73
N LEU A 582 10.32 -5.64 23.66
CA LEU A 582 10.39 -6.65 22.60
C LEU A 582 9.20 -7.60 22.60
N SER A 583 8.74 -8.02 23.79
CA SER A 583 7.57 -8.89 23.92
C SER A 583 6.28 -8.17 23.51
N ARG A 584 6.14 -6.88 23.89
CA ARG A 584 5.02 -6.03 23.46
C ARG A 584 5.05 -5.78 21.95
N LEU A 585 6.23 -5.55 21.38
CA LEU A 585 6.36 -5.40 19.94
C LEU A 585 5.89 -6.67 19.20
N LEU A 586 6.28 -7.86 19.66
CA LEU A 586 5.79 -9.12 19.07
C LEU A 586 4.27 -9.26 19.16
N TYR A 587 3.66 -8.82 20.26
CA TYR A 587 2.21 -8.79 20.42
C TYR A 587 1.55 -7.80 19.45
N ASP A 588 2.05 -6.57 19.39
CA ASP A 588 1.53 -5.52 18.50
C ASP A 588 1.60 -5.96 17.03
N LEU A 589 2.72 -6.58 16.62
CA LEU A 589 2.90 -7.13 15.28
C LEU A 589 1.91 -8.27 14.97
N ALA A 590 1.61 -9.12 15.94
CA ALA A 590 0.65 -10.20 15.77
C ALA A 590 -0.81 -9.70 15.65
N GLY A 591 -1.09 -8.48 16.12
CA GLY A 591 -2.39 -7.81 16.02
C GLY A 591 -2.55 -6.88 14.82
N LEU A 592 -1.57 -6.80 13.92
CA LEU A 592 -1.68 -6.02 12.68
C LEU A 592 -2.56 -6.76 11.67
N ASP A 593 -3.76 -6.24 11.42
CA ASP A 593 -4.51 -6.55 10.22
C ASP A 593 -4.15 -5.55 9.10
N GLY A 594 -4.25 -5.98 7.85
CA GLY A 594 -3.85 -5.18 6.68
C GLY A 594 -4.73 -3.94 6.41
N SER A 595 -5.56 -3.53 7.37
CA SER A 595 -6.59 -2.50 7.25
C SER A 595 -6.32 -1.22 8.05
N ASP A 596 -5.33 -1.19 8.95
CA ASP A 596 -5.16 -0.10 9.92
C ASP A 596 -3.76 0.55 9.89
N ASP A 597 -3.56 1.51 8.98
CA ASP A 597 -2.29 2.23 8.76
C ASP A 597 -1.74 2.90 10.04
N ALA A 598 -2.60 3.27 10.99
CA ALA A 598 -2.17 3.91 12.25
C ALA A 598 -1.44 2.91 13.16
N LYS A 599 -1.92 1.67 13.25
CA LYS A 599 -1.24 0.61 14.00
C LYS A 599 0.10 0.22 13.37
N TRP A 600 0.17 0.24 12.04
CA TRP A 600 1.41 -0.01 11.30
C TRP A 600 2.47 1.06 11.58
N SER A 601 2.09 2.34 11.57
CA SER A 601 3.00 3.44 11.90
C SER A 601 3.50 3.32 13.33
N ALA A 602 2.61 3.05 14.29
CA ALA A 602 2.97 2.90 15.70
C ALA A 602 3.92 1.70 15.95
N ALA A 603 3.70 0.57 15.27
CA ALA A 603 4.61 -0.59 15.35
C ALA A 603 5.99 -0.27 14.73
N CYS A 604 6.03 0.51 13.66
CA CYS A 604 7.27 0.94 13.01
C CYS A 604 8.08 1.91 13.89
N GLU A 605 7.43 2.87 14.56
CA GLU A 605 8.06 3.78 15.53
C GLU A 605 8.63 3.02 16.71
N LYS A 606 7.84 2.14 17.35
CA LYS A 606 8.30 1.28 18.45
C LYS A 606 9.51 0.43 18.06
N CYS A 607 9.52 -0.16 16.85
CA CYS A 607 10.69 -0.90 16.35
C CYS A 607 11.93 0.01 16.26
N GLN A 608 11.77 1.23 15.75
CA GLN A 608 12.87 2.19 15.62
C GLN A 608 13.41 2.60 16.99
N ASP A 609 12.54 2.81 17.97
CA ASP A 609 12.93 3.16 19.33
C ASP A 609 13.74 2.04 19.98
N ILE A 610 13.34 0.79 19.79
CA ILE A 610 14.09 -0.37 20.30
C ILE A 610 15.44 -0.51 19.58
N VAL A 611 15.50 -0.32 18.26
CA VAL A 611 16.76 -0.30 17.51
C VAL A 611 17.68 0.81 18.01
N GLN A 612 17.13 1.99 18.28
CA GLN A 612 17.89 3.09 18.88
C GLN A 612 18.37 2.72 20.28
N ALA A 613 17.53 2.16 21.15
CA ALA A 613 17.90 1.72 22.49
C ALA A 613 19.04 0.70 22.47
N LEU A 614 18.99 -0.28 21.57
CA LEU A 614 20.03 -1.31 21.39
C LEU A 614 21.36 -0.73 20.88
N ASN A 615 21.31 0.28 20.00
CA ASN A 615 22.50 0.91 19.39
C ASN A 615 23.11 2.01 20.24
N LEU A 616 22.27 2.78 20.94
CA LEU A 616 22.67 3.87 21.81
C LEU A 616 23.16 3.32 23.15
N GLY A 617 22.54 2.28 23.69
CA GLY A 617 22.71 1.90 25.09
C GLY A 617 22.08 2.95 26.02
N GLU A 618 21.40 2.45 27.05
CA GLU A 618 20.85 3.11 28.25
C GLU A 618 20.49 4.61 28.20
N SER A 619 19.23 4.90 28.49
CA SER A 619 18.77 6.19 29.00
C SER A 619 18.19 6.00 30.40
N GLU A 620 19.03 5.94 31.44
CA GLU A 620 18.58 5.92 32.84
C GLU A 620 18.73 7.30 33.49
N ALA A 621 17.95 8.28 33.03
CA ALA A 621 18.00 9.64 33.60
C ALA A 621 17.31 9.74 34.98
N SER A 622 16.32 8.90 35.27
CA SER A 622 15.45 9.06 36.45
C SER A 622 15.97 8.39 37.74
N GLU A 623 16.65 7.25 37.64
CA GLU A 623 17.10 6.49 38.81
C GLU A 623 18.37 7.05 39.48
N GLU A 624 19.12 7.89 38.77
CA GLU A 624 20.43 8.42 39.18
C GLU A 624 20.34 9.75 39.95
N LEU A 625 19.14 10.30 40.09
CA LEU A 625 18.89 11.51 40.88
C LEU A 625 18.81 11.14 42.37
N PRO A 626 19.55 11.84 43.24
CA PRO A 626 19.48 11.59 44.68
C PRO A 626 18.08 11.85 45.24
N ALA A 627 17.74 11.15 46.33
CA ALA A 627 16.63 11.56 47.18
C ALA A 627 17.03 12.87 47.87
N LEU A 628 16.37 13.96 47.51
CA LEU A 628 16.62 15.28 48.09
C LEU A 628 15.90 15.44 49.45
N GLY A 629 14.82 14.67 49.63
CA GLY A 629 14.07 14.45 50.87
C GLY A 629 14.89 13.86 52.02
N ALA A 630 14.81 14.48 53.20
CA ALA A 630 15.34 13.90 54.43
C ALA A 630 14.52 12.65 54.81
N GLN A 631 14.97 11.44 54.42
CA GLN A 631 14.54 10.21 55.08
C GLN A 631 15.14 10.18 56.49
N ILE A 632 14.49 10.90 57.41
CA ILE A 632 14.76 10.85 58.83
C ILE A 632 13.81 9.79 59.39
N SER A 633 14.36 8.74 59.98
CA SER A 633 13.63 7.87 60.91
C SER A 633 12.92 8.77 61.93
N ALA A 634 11.59 8.81 61.87
CA ALA A 634 10.75 9.73 62.62
C ALA A 634 11.02 9.67 64.12
N GLU A 635 11.43 10.80 64.72
CA GLU A 635 11.20 11.20 66.12
C GLU A 635 11.87 12.57 66.37
N ALA A 636 11.08 13.66 66.38
CA ALA A 636 11.30 14.85 67.25
C ALA A 636 10.23 15.94 66.99
N ASP A 637 9.38 16.07 68.00
CA ASP A 637 8.39 17.08 68.40
C ASP A 637 8.16 18.38 67.62
N ALA A 638 6.86 18.63 67.43
CA ALA A 638 6.24 19.89 67.07
C ALA A 638 6.24 20.90 68.23
N ASN A 639 6.48 22.18 67.93
CA ASN A 639 5.98 23.27 68.78
C ASN A 639 5.52 24.45 67.91
N LYS A 640 4.21 24.76 68.01
CA LYS A 640 3.55 25.94 67.44
C LYS A 640 3.92 27.18 68.26
N VAL A 641 4.19 28.30 67.58
CA VAL A 641 4.21 29.63 68.19
C VAL A 641 3.22 30.51 67.43
N GLU A 642 2.19 30.99 68.13
CA GLU A 642 1.26 32.02 67.65
C GLU A 642 1.93 33.41 67.73
N LEU A 643 1.72 34.23 66.70
CA LEU A 643 2.14 35.63 66.66
C LEU A 643 0.96 36.55 67.00
N SER A 644 1.23 37.53 67.87
CA SER A 644 0.34 38.66 68.17
C SER A 644 0.72 39.88 67.31
N PRO A 645 -0.21 40.81 67.03
CA PRO A 645 -0.01 41.82 65.99
C PRO A 645 0.86 43.01 66.43
N ALA A 646 1.50 43.62 65.43
CA ALA A 646 2.51 44.68 65.53
C ALA A 646 2.04 45.96 66.24
N LYS A 647 2.92 46.51 67.09
CA LYS A 647 2.76 47.83 67.73
C LYS A 647 3.46 48.94 66.92
N ALA A 648 2.93 50.15 67.06
CA ALA A 648 3.38 51.38 66.44
C ALA A 648 4.86 51.71 66.68
N VAL A 649 5.48 52.42 65.73
CA VAL A 649 6.88 52.88 65.77
C VAL A 649 7.06 53.88 66.92
N ASP A 650 7.87 53.50 67.90
CA ASP A 650 8.13 54.23 69.15
C ASP A 650 9.23 55.28 68.96
N GLU A 651 9.17 56.41 69.68
CA GLU A 651 10.19 57.49 69.67
C GLU A 651 11.61 56.97 70.00
N ALA A 652 11.73 55.79 70.61
CA ALA A 652 12.99 55.10 70.90
C ALA A 652 13.77 54.59 69.66
N LEU A 653 13.14 54.54 68.48
CA LEU A 653 13.77 54.03 67.25
C LEU A 653 14.88 54.96 66.72
N LEU A 654 14.78 56.26 66.99
CA LEU A 654 15.66 57.31 66.45
C LEU A 654 16.73 57.71 67.48
N SER A 655 17.52 56.74 67.94
CA SER A 655 18.61 56.96 68.91
C SER A 655 19.96 56.57 68.33
N CYS A 656 20.99 57.39 68.57
CA CYS A 656 22.37 57.11 68.16
C CYS A 656 22.85 55.75 68.70
N GLY A 657 23.52 54.97 67.85
CA GLY A 657 24.01 53.62 68.14
C GLY A 657 23.02 52.50 67.84
N ARG A 658 21.77 52.78 67.44
CA ARG A 658 20.81 51.73 67.04
C ARG A 658 20.95 51.32 65.59
N CYS A 659 20.89 50.01 65.35
CA CYS A 659 20.74 49.45 64.01
C CYS A 659 19.29 49.52 63.57
N VAL A 660 19.06 50.12 62.41
CA VAL A 660 17.75 50.35 61.80
C VAL A 660 17.78 49.99 60.33
N ARG A 661 16.60 49.83 59.72
CA ARG A 661 16.45 49.63 58.29
C ARG A 661 16.20 50.98 57.61
N VAL A 662 17.05 51.33 56.64
CA VAL A 662 16.86 52.47 55.75
C VAL A 662 16.12 51.98 54.50
N ALA A 663 14.83 52.23 54.40
CA ALA A 663 13.94 51.78 53.32
C ALA A 663 13.58 52.93 52.37
N ARG A 664 14.19 52.97 51.18
CA ARG A 664 13.85 53.86 50.05
C ARG A 664 13.01 53.10 49.00
N PRO A 665 12.30 53.79 48.09
CA PRO A 665 11.43 53.14 47.10
C PRO A 665 12.13 52.11 46.20
N ASP A 666 13.46 52.21 46.06
CA ASP A 666 14.31 51.42 45.18
C ASP A 666 15.18 50.39 45.92
N ARG A 667 15.39 50.54 47.24
CA ARG A 667 16.28 49.69 48.04
C ARG A 667 16.02 49.81 49.53
N ALA A 668 16.24 48.73 50.27
CA ALA A 668 16.32 48.78 51.73
C ALA A 668 17.65 48.20 52.24
N ARG A 669 18.30 48.88 53.19
CA ARG A 669 19.60 48.48 53.76
C ARG A 669 19.62 48.67 55.27
N ARG A 670 20.27 47.74 55.99
CA ARG A 670 20.57 47.89 57.42
C ARG A 670 21.70 48.90 57.62
N ALA A 671 21.49 49.84 58.54
CA ALA A 671 22.46 50.88 58.89
C ALA A 671 22.40 51.16 60.39
N MET A 672 23.43 51.79 60.94
CA MET A 672 23.45 52.24 62.34
C MET A 672 23.30 53.75 62.40
N ILE A 673 22.41 54.26 63.23
CA ILE A 673 22.24 55.71 63.40
C ILE A 673 23.48 56.27 64.12
N SER A 674 24.23 57.17 63.49
CA SER A 674 25.37 57.86 64.10
C SER A 674 24.94 59.17 64.74
N PHE A 675 24.06 59.94 64.09
CA PHE A 675 23.57 61.23 64.56
C PHE A 675 22.10 61.47 64.19
N VAL A 676 21.38 62.26 65.00
CA VAL A 676 19.96 62.59 64.80
C VAL A 676 19.81 64.11 64.83
N ASP A 677 19.36 64.69 63.72
CA ASP A 677 19.03 66.11 63.61
C ASP A 677 17.51 66.29 63.69
N GLU A 678 17.02 66.61 64.88
CA GLU A 678 15.59 66.77 65.16
C GLU A 678 14.96 67.99 64.45
N ASP A 679 15.73 69.05 64.23
CA ASP A 679 15.26 70.28 63.58
C ASP A 679 15.12 70.09 62.06
N ALA A 680 16.04 69.34 61.44
CA ALA A 680 16.03 69.05 60.00
C ALA A 680 15.22 67.80 59.61
N LYS A 681 14.77 66.99 60.59
CA LYS A 681 14.09 65.68 60.40
C LYS A 681 14.89 64.67 59.59
N THR A 682 16.20 64.63 59.81
CA THR A 682 17.15 63.70 59.17
C THR A 682 18.00 62.98 60.22
N VAL A 683 18.47 61.78 59.88
CA VAL A 683 19.44 61.03 60.68
C VAL A 683 20.65 60.69 59.82
N ASP A 684 21.85 60.86 60.35
CA ASP A 684 23.05 60.32 59.73
C ASP A 684 23.17 58.85 60.10
N VAL A 685 23.45 58.02 59.10
CA VAL A 685 23.54 56.57 59.27
C VAL A 685 24.84 56.04 58.68
N LEU A 686 25.44 55.10 59.40
CA LEU A 686 26.65 54.38 59.01
C LEU A 686 26.27 53.00 58.47
N TYR A 687 26.73 52.69 57.26
CA TYR A 687 26.54 51.37 56.66
C TYR A 687 27.71 50.44 57.01
N PRO A 688 27.47 49.29 57.67
CA PRO A 688 28.55 48.35 57.97
C PRO A 688 29.09 47.73 56.67
N GLN A 689 30.39 47.90 56.42
CA GLN A 689 31.12 47.30 55.31
C GLN A 689 31.77 45.97 55.76
N PRO A 690 31.82 44.92 54.91
CA PRO A 690 32.25 43.58 55.31
C PRO A 690 33.76 43.39 55.55
N SER A 691 34.59 44.44 55.59
CA SER A 691 36.04 44.29 55.82
C SER A 691 36.65 45.43 56.64
N SER A 692 37.57 45.08 57.55
CA SER A 692 38.05 45.90 58.67
C SER A 692 39.01 47.06 58.33
N LYS A 693 39.09 47.50 57.07
CA LYS A 693 39.95 48.63 56.66
C LYS A 693 39.38 49.38 55.47
N GLN A 694 38.35 50.21 55.70
CA GLN A 694 37.97 51.37 54.88
C GLN A 694 36.98 52.24 55.68
N GLU A 695 37.05 53.56 55.49
CA GLU A 695 36.25 54.56 56.24
C GLU A 695 34.74 54.28 56.12
N GLU A 696 34.02 54.34 57.25
CA GLU A 696 32.58 54.06 57.31
C GLU A 696 31.81 55.07 56.42
N GLU A 697 30.94 54.56 55.53
CA GLU A 697 30.11 55.39 54.66
C GLU A 697 28.97 56.00 55.49
N GLU A 698 29.09 57.28 55.82
CA GLU A 698 28.10 58.06 56.55
C GLU A 698 27.21 58.84 55.57
N GLU A 699 25.89 58.62 55.64
CA GLU A 699 24.90 59.30 54.79
C GLU A 699 23.78 59.91 55.64
N GLY A 700 23.42 61.17 55.36
CA GLY A 700 22.23 61.81 55.94
C GLY A 700 20.94 61.36 55.26
N VAL A 701 20.01 60.80 56.02
CA VAL A 701 18.78 60.17 55.54
C VAL A 701 17.55 60.77 56.22
N PRO A 702 16.49 61.16 55.47
CA PRO A 702 15.24 61.60 56.08
C PRO A 702 14.59 60.53 56.97
N ILE A 703 14.13 60.93 58.16
CA ILE A 703 13.55 60.04 59.18
C ILE A 703 12.42 59.16 58.62
N LYS A 704 11.65 59.65 57.63
CA LYS A 704 10.56 58.90 56.99
C LYS A 704 11.00 57.59 56.32
N TYR A 705 12.29 57.41 56.05
CA TYR A 705 12.86 56.20 55.47
C TYR A 705 13.46 55.26 56.52
N ILE A 706 13.35 55.57 57.81
CA ILE A 706 13.88 54.75 58.89
C ILE A 706 12.78 53.85 59.44
N GLN A 707 13.06 52.55 59.51
CA GLN A 707 12.16 51.52 60.01
C GLN A 707 12.89 50.61 61.00
N ALA A 708 12.13 49.93 61.86
CA ALA A 708 12.69 48.87 62.70
C ALA A 708 13.20 47.71 61.84
N LEU A 709 14.23 47.01 62.31
CA LEU A 709 14.67 45.76 61.70
C LEU A 709 13.56 44.71 61.85
N GLU A 710 13.30 43.95 60.79
CA GLU A 710 12.34 42.85 60.84
C GLU A 710 12.96 41.63 61.53
N ASP A 711 12.12 40.73 62.07
CA ASP A 711 12.55 39.61 62.92
C ASP A 711 13.57 38.68 62.22
N PHE A 712 13.52 38.58 60.89
CA PHE A 712 14.48 37.80 60.11
C PHE A 712 15.87 38.45 60.03
N GLU A 713 15.98 39.79 60.09
CA GLU A 713 17.26 40.52 60.05
C GLU A 713 18.03 40.44 61.37
N LEU A 714 17.38 39.94 62.43
CA LEU A 714 17.95 39.72 63.75
C LEU A 714 18.60 38.34 63.93
N SER A 715 18.37 37.36 63.04
CA SER A 715 18.62 35.93 63.32
C SER A 715 19.76 35.23 62.54
N VAL A 716 20.44 35.91 61.60
CA VAL A 716 21.32 35.25 60.60
C VAL A 716 22.63 34.66 61.18
N GLY A 717 23.10 35.05 62.37
CA GLY A 717 24.46 34.75 62.84
C GLY A 717 24.72 33.45 63.62
N GLN A 718 23.71 32.71 64.10
CA GLN A 718 23.93 31.55 65.01
C GLN A 718 23.81 30.16 64.36
N ALA A 719 23.19 30.05 63.18
CA ALA A 719 22.88 28.76 62.57
C ALA A 719 24.07 28.12 61.83
N GLU A 720 24.90 28.91 61.15
CA GLU A 720 25.98 28.40 60.27
C GLU A 720 27.16 27.84 61.06
N ASP A 721 27.49 28.47 62.19
CA ASP A 721 28.51 28.02 63.14
C ASP A 721 28.20 26.63 63.74
N SER A 722 26.90 26.32 63.89
CA SER A 722 26.40 25.03 64.39
C SER A 722 26.55 23.92 63.34
N VAL A 723 26.23 24.21 62.07
CA VAL A 723 26.36 23.26 60.96
C VAL A 723 27.82 22.90 60.71
N PHE A 724 28.73 23.89 60.74
CA PHE A 724 30.16 23.64 60.56
C PHE A 724 30.76 22.74 61.64
N LYS A 725 30.49 23.03 62.92
CA LYS A 725 31.00 22.23 64.06
C LYS A 725 30.48 20.80 64.01
N PHE A 726 29.19 20.62 63.77
CA PHE A 726 28.58 19.28 63.72
C PHE A 726 29.06 18.48 62.50
N GLY A 727 29.02 19.08 61.31
CA GLY A 727 29.47 18.44 60.08
C GLY A 727 30.95 18.04 60.13
N SER A 728 31.80 18.88 60.71
CA SER A 728 33.23 18.58 60.90
C SER A 728 33.45 17.40 61.86
N ALA A 729 32.74 17.37 62.99
CA ALA A 729 32.83 16.27 63.95
C ALA A 729 32.32 14.94 63.36
N ALA A 730 31.22 14.97 62.61
CA ALA A 730 30.67 13.81 61.90
C ALA A 730 31.66 13.28 60.87
N LYS A 731 32.28 14.17 60.08
CA LYS A 731 33.32 13.83 59.09
C LYS A 731 34.54 13.19 59.75
N GLU A 732 35.03 13.74 60.85
CA GLU A 732 36.21 13.23 61.55
C GLU A 732 35.98 11.82 62.11
N LYS A 733 34.88 11.62 62.86
CA LYS A 733 34.51 10.31 63.40
C LYS A 733 34.24 9.29 62.29
N GLY A 734 33.53 9.69 61.23
CA GLY A 734 33.31 8.85 60.05
C GLY A 734 34.62 8.41 59.39
N ASN A 735 35.60 9.31 59.27
CA ASN A 735 36.91 8.98 58.72
C ASN A 735 37.69 7.97 59.59
N GLN A 736 37.51 8.01 60.91
CA GLN A 736 38.12 7.02 61.82
C GLN A 736 37.51 5.63 61.59
N LEU A 737 36.18 5.52 61.51
CA LEU A 737 35.47 4.27 61.21
C LEU A 737 35.80 3.73 59.81
N PHE A 738 35.89 4.62 58.81
CA PHE A 738 36.30 4.25 57.46
C PHE A 738 37.69 3.61 57.44
N LYS A 739 38.64 4.13 58.23
CA LYS A 739 39.98 3.53 58.38
C LYS A 739 39.93 2.16 59.08
N MET A 740 38.98 1.95 59.98
CA MET A 740 38.71 0.67 60.63
C MET A 740 37.93 -0.31 59.74
N LYS A 741 37.58 0.08 58.50
CA LYS A 741 36.77 -0.68 57.53
C LYS A 741 35.33 -0.95 58.00
N ASP A 742 34.84 -0.22 58.98
CA ASP A 742 33.42 -0.24 59.36
C ASP A 742 32.66 0.75 58.47
N PHE A 743 32.36 0.30 57.25
CA PHE A 743 31.76 1.16 56.22
C PHE A 743 30.29 1.52 56.51
N GLU A 744 29.55 0.65 57.21
CA GLU A 744 28.15 0.88 57.57
C GLU A 744 28.05 2.01 58.59
N ALA A 745 28.77 1.88 59.72
CA ALA A 745 28.75 2.90 60.78
C ALA A 745 29.39 4.22 60.31
N ALA A 746 30.40 4.17 59.44
CA ALA A 746 30.95 5.36 58.80
C ALA A 746 29.89 6.07 57.91
N ALA A 747 29.12 5.32 57.13
CA ALA A 747 28.06 5.88 56.27
C ALA A 747 26.93 6.52 57.09
N GLU A 748 26.57 5.95 58.23
CA GLU A 748 25.59 6.55 59.17
C GLU A 748 26.09 7.89 59.72
N LEU A 749 27.35 7.97 60.14
CA LEU A 749 27.94 9.23 60.62
C LEU A 749 27.96 10.29 59.53
N TYR A 750 28.37 9.96 58.30
CA TYR A 750 28.31 10.92 57.20
C TYR A 750 26.87 11.35 56.88
N SER A 751 25.91 10.44 56.97
CA SER A 751 24.48 10.75 56.78
C SER A 751 23.96 11.72 57.85
N SER A 752 24.40 11.57 59.11
CA SER A 752 24.07 12.53 60.17
C SER A 752 24.61 13.93 59.89
N GLY A 753 25.81 14.03 59.30
CA GLY A 753 26.39 15.30 58.86
C GLY A 753 25.58 15.93 57.72
N ILE A 754 25.20 15.12 56.72
CA ILE A 754 24.39 15.56 55.57
C ILE A 754 23.00 16.03 56.02
N SER A 755 22.34 15.31 56.92
CA SER A 755 21.01 15.71 57.43
C SER A 755 21.05 17.06 58.13
N LYS A 756 22.19 17.43 58.75
CA LYS A 756 22.34 18.75 59.36
C LYS A 756 22.34 19.89 58.33
N PHE A 757 22.95 19.67 57.16
CA PHE A 757 22.84 20.61 56.03
C PHE A 757 21.42 20.70 55.49
N ALA A 758 20.72 19.56 55.35
CA ALA A 758 19.33 19.52 54.90
C ALA A 758 18.36 20.18 55.89
N SER A 759 18.67 20.16 57.19
CA SER A 759 17.85 20.79 58.24
C SER A 759 17.97 22.31 58.35
N ARG A 760 18.79 22.96 57.49
CA ARG A 760 18.89 24.42 57.42
C ARG A 760 17.56 24.99 56.93
N SER A 761 17.05 26.02 57.62
CA SER A 761 15.85 26.72 57.18
C SER A 761 16.10 27.38 55.83
N ILE A 762 15.37 26.94 54.80
CA ILE A 762 15.40 27.55 53.46
C ILE A 762 14.62 28.86 53.51
N GLN A 763 15.22 29.95 53.05
CA GLN A 763 14.63 31.27 53.02
C GLN A 763 14.46 31.79 51.58
N ARG A 764 13.62 32.82 51.44
CA ARG A 764 13.49 33.55 50.17
C ARG A 764 14.84 34.15 49.77
N GLY A 765 15.27 33.90 48.53
CA GLY A 765 16.55 34.32 48.00
C GLY A 765 17.67 33.27 48.11
N ASP A 766 17.45 32.18 48.87
CA ASP A 766 18.43 31.09 48.93
C ASP A 766 18.57 30.37 47.59
N GLU A 767 19.78 29.92 47.33
CA GLU A 767 20.07 29.07 46.18
C GLU A 767 19.98 27.60 46.57
N VAL A 768 19.22 26.86 45.78
CA VAL A 768 18.95 25.44 46.01
C VAL A 768 19.18 24.64 44.73
N LEU A 769 19.41 23.34 44.89
CA LEU A 769 19.40 22.38 43.79
C LEU A 769 18.12 21.56 43.83
N VAL A 770 17.48 21.44 42.66
CA VAL A 770 16.23 20.69 42.46
C VAL A 770 16.39 19.65 41.34
N ARG A 771 15.58 18.59 41.39
CA ARG A 771 15.48 17.59 40.32
C ARG A 771 14.73 18.20 39.12
N GLN A 772 15.18 17.93 37.90
CA GLN A 772 14.51 18.35 36.67
C GLN A 772 14.03 17.10 35.90
N ASP A 773 12.72 16.97 35.73
CA ASP A 773 12.08 15.90 34.95
C ASP A 773 11.82 16.38 33.51
N ASP A 774 12.86 16.57 32.71
CA ASP A 774 12.68 16.82 31.27
C ASP A 774 12.73 15.50 30.49
N SER A 775 11.60 15.13 29.90
CA SER A 775 11.38 13.89 29.13
C SER A 775 12.12 13.84 27.78
N GLU A 776 12.80 14.90 27.35
CA GLU A 776 13.35 14.97 25.98
C GLU A 776 14.88 15.00 25.85
N LYS A 777 15.68 15.13 26.93
CA LYS A 777 17.16 15.12 26.81
C LYS A 777 17.86 14.40 27.97
N ALA A 778 18.52 13.29 27.63
CA ALA A 778 19.21 12.36 28.52
C ALA A 778 20.43 12.92 29.29
N LYS A 779 20.20 13.80 30.27
CA LYS A 779 21.15 14.02 31.38
C LYS A 779 20.38 14.13 32.69
N ALA A 780 20.52 13.13 33.56
CA ALA A 780 20.21 13.27 34.98
C ALA A 780 21.05 14.41 35.55
N CYS A 781 20.44 15.56 35.84
CA CYS A 781 21.13 16.73 36.36
C CYS A 781 20.30 17.37 37.48
N LEU A 782 20.99 17.84 38.50
CA LEU A 782 20.43 18.78 39.47
C LEU A 782 20.56 20.18 38.89
N THR A 783 19.50 20.98 39.01
CA THR A 783 19.45 22.33 38.45
C THR A 783 19.43 23.36 39.57
N ARG A 784 20.28 24.39 39.46
CA ARG A 784 20.31 25.53 40.38
C ARG A 784 19.08 26.39 40.16
N SER A 785 18.38 26.72 41.25
CA SER A 785 17.25 27.65 41.24
C SER A 785 17.28 28.51 42.51
N THR A 786 16.67 29.68 42.43
CA THR A 786 16.51 30.59 43.57
C THR A 786 15.10 30.48 44.12
N VAL A 787 14.96 30.44 45.45
CA VAL A 787 13.67 30.43 46.13
C VAL A 787 13.04 31.82 46.04
N LEU A 788 11.90 31.92 45.34
CA LEU A 788 11.18 33.19 45.13
C LEU A 788 10.17 33.48 46.23
N SER A 789 9.49 32.45 46.72
CA SER A 789 8.49 32.53 47.79
C SER A 789 8.42 31.19 48.54
N LEU A 790 7.87 31.22 49.75
CA LEU A 790 7.69 30.04 50.61
C LEU A 790 6.31 30.16 51.26
N ASP A 791 5.47 29.15 51.11
CA ASP A 791 4.13 29.15 51.69
C ASP A 791 4.10 28.58 53.11
N VAL A 792 2.91 28.63 53.73
CA VAL A 792 2.70 28.16 55.12
C VAL A 792 2.75 26.64 55.23
N GLU A 793 2.66 25.91 54.11
CA GLU A 793 2.68 24.45 54.03
C GLU A 793 4.10 23.91 53.73
N GLY A 794 5.08 24.79 53.48
CA GLY A 794 6.47 24.44 53.23
C GLY A 794 6.79 24.16 51.75
N LEU A 795 5.93 24.55 50.81
CA LEU A 795 6.20 24.57 49.37
C LEU A 795 6.99 25.83 49.01
N CYS A 796 8.06 25.62 48.23
CA CYS A 796 8.92 26.67 47.72
C CYS A 796 8.59 26.92 46.24
N GLU A 797 8.30 28.16 45.88
CA GLU A 797 8.24 28.60 44.49
C GLU A 797 9.66 28.94 44.01
N LEU A 798 10.09 28.31 42.91
CA LEU A 798 11.45 28.42 42.42
C LEU A 798 11.53 29.29 41.15
N SER A 799 12.69 29.92 40.92
CA SER A 799 12.94 30.80 39.76
C SER A 799 12.79 30.14 38.38
N ASN A 800 12.76 28.81 38.32
CA ASN A 800 12.51 28.01 37.12
C ASN A 800 11.03 27.63 36.94
N GLY A 801 10.12 28.15 37.78
CA GLY A 801 8.67 27.93 37.69
C GLY A 801 8.17 26.65 38.34
N LEU A 802 9.04 25.92 39.07
CA LEU A 802 8.65 24.72 39.81
C LEU A 802 8.18 25.08 41.23
N GLU A 803 7.14 24.40 41.71
CA GLU A 803 6.70 24.43 43.11
C GLU A 803 7.08 23.10 43.77
N VAL A 804 7.98 23.14 44.74
CA VAL A 804 8.59 21.92 45.33
C VAL A 804 8.66 22.06 46.85
N PRO A 805 8.34 21.01 47.63
CA PRO A 805 8.50 21.05 49.09
C PRO A 805 9.94 21.37 49.49
N ALA A 806 10.14 22.18 50.53
CA ALA A 806 11.47 22.53 51.05
C ALA A 806 12.31 21.29 51.39
N SER A 807 11.66 20.19 51.79
CA SER A 807 12.30 18.91 52.07
C SER A 807 12.92 18.27 50.84
N GLU A 808 12.44 18.54 49.63
CA GLU A 808 12.94 17.99 48.37
C GLU A 808 13.99 18.88 47.69
N LEU A 809 14.52 19.87 48.41
CA LEU A 809 15.54 20.78 47.92
C LEU A 809 16.88 20.51 48.60
N LEU A 810 17.97 20.61 47.85
CA LEU A 810 19.32 20.55 48.42
C LEU A 810 19.87 21.97 48.57
N PRO A 811 20.04 22.48 49.81
CA PRO A 811 20.51 23.84 50.04
C PRO A 811 21.97 24.01 49.65
N ILE A 812 22.30 25.10 48.94
CA ILE A 812 23.67 25.45 48.58
C ILE A 812 24.25 26.36 49.67
N CYS A 813 25.26 25.86 50.39
CA CYS A 813 25.99 26.64 51.39
C CYS A 813 27.37 26.98 50.82
N GLN A 814 27.51 28.17 50.22
CA GLN A 814 28.73 28.55 49.47
C GLN A 814 29.99 28.49 50.35
N GLU A 815 29.94 28.97 51.59
CA GLU A 815 31.09 28.99 52.51
C GLU A 815 31.47 27.60 53.04
N LEU A 816 30.52 26.67 53.10
CA LEU A 816 30.70 25.33 53.64
C LEU A 816 30.73 24.25 52.55
N LEU A 817 30.81 24.64 51.28
CA LEU A 817 30.76 23.74 50.13
C LEU A 817 31.82 22.63 50.18
N PRO A 818 33.09 22.88 50.58
CA PRO A 818 34.09 21.82 50.71
C PRO A 818 33.73 20.78 51.79
N LEU A 819 33.11 21.21 52.89
CA LEU A 819 32.66 20.32 53.95
C LEU A 819 31.45 19.50 53.48
N HIS A 820 30.44 20.17 52.92
CA HIS A 820 29.20 19.57 52.44
C HIS A 820 29.46 18.49 51.38
N THR A 821 30.24 18.81 50.35
CA THR A 821 30.60 17.86 49.28
C THR A 821 31.47 16.71 49.79
N SER A 822 32.35 16.95 50.78
CA SER A 822 33.20 15.90 51.33
C SER A 822 32.42 14.83 52.11
N LEU A 823 31.30 15.18 52.74
CA LEU A 823 30.43 14.23 53.44
C LEU A 823 29.77 13.26 52.43
N TYR A 824 29.17 13.79 51.36
CA TYR A 824 28.61 12.97 50.28
C TYR A 824 29.68 12.12 49.59
N MET A 825 30.85 12.69 49.28
CA MET A 825 31.95 11.97 48.66
C MET A 825 32.44 10.78 49.51
N ASN A 826 32.54 10.96 50.82
CA ASN A 826 32.97 9.90 51.72
C ASN A 826 31.89 8.83 51.92
N ARG A 827 30.61 9.22 52.01
CA ARG A 827 29.48 8.28 52.06
C ARG A 827 29.40 7.43 50.80
N ALA A 828 29.60 8.03 49.63
CA ALA A 828 29.68 7.31 48.35
C ALA A 828 30.80 6.24 48.35
N ARG A 829 31.96 6.54 48.95
CA ARG A 829 33.05 5.55 49.09
C ARG A 829 32.67 4.41 50.02
N CYS A 830 31.96 4.67 51.12
CA CYS A 830 31.42 3.60 51.97
C CYS A 830 30.47 2.70 51.17
N GLN A 831 29.51 3.31 50.47
CA GLN A 831 28.51 2.61 49.67
C GLN A 831 29.16 1.75 48.56
N GLN A 832 30.21 2.25 47.89
CA GLN A 832 30.99 1.44 46.94
C GLN A 832 31.63 0.20 47.58
N ASN A 833 32.17 0.32 48.79
CA ASN A 833 32.77 -0.82 49.50
C ASN A 833 31.70 -1.82 50.01
N LEU A 834 30.47 -1.36 50.23
CA LEU A 834 29.31 -2.16 50.60
C LEU A 834 28.58 -2.78 49.38
N GLY A 835 29.04 -2.52 48.15
CA GLY A 835 28.38 -2.96 46.90
C GLY A 835 27.10 -2.20 46.55
N ARG A 836 26.79 -1.12 47.28
CA ARG A 836 25.64 -0.22 47.10
C ARG A 836 25.94 0.83 46.04
N HIS A 837 26.17 0.37 44.80
CA HIS A 837 26.65 1.22 43.70
C HIS A 837 25.62 2.26 43.21
N LYS A 838 24.32 2.02 43.43
CA LYS A 838 23.25 2.95 43.07
C LYS A 838 23.27 4.17 43.97
N GLU A 839 23.27 3.94 45.27
CA GLU A 839 23.36 4.96 46.31
C GLU A 839 24.66 5.76 46.16
N ALA A 840 25.77 5.08 45.85
CA ALA A 840 27.05 5.75 45.57
C ALA A 840 26.96 6.70 44.38
N SER A 841 26.26 6.32 43.31
CA SER A 841 26.10 7.16 42.12
C SER A 841 25.23 8.39 42.41
N GLN A 842 24.18 8.24 43.22
CA GLN A 842 23.32 9.33 43.68
C GLN A 842 24.09 10.35 44.53
N ASP A 843 24.89 9.89 45.49
CA ASP A 843 25.74 10.76 46.32
C ASP A 843 26.74 11.55 45.48
N LEU A 844 27.33 10.91 44.47
CA LEU A 844 28.30 11.56 43.58
C LEU A 844 27.62 12.55 42.61
N THR A 845 26.36 12.30 42.23
CA THR A 845 25.54 13.28 41.50
C THR A 845 25.25 14.52 42.35
N ALA A 846 24.98 14.36 43.66
CA ALA A 846 24.83 15.49 44.58
C ALA A 846 26.14 16.31 44.69
N VAL A 847 27.30 15.65 44.79
CA VAL A 847 28.62 16.32 44.81
C VAL A 847 28.84 17.17 43.55
N LEU A 848 28.56 16.62 42.38
CA LEU A 848 28.73 17.32 41.10
C LEU A 848 27.77 18.51 40.99
N GLY A 849 26.52 18.35 41.42
CA GLY A 849 25.54 19.43 41.47
C GLY A 849 26.01 20.57 42.38
N LEU A 850 26.42 20.25 43.61
CA LEU A 850 26.89 21.23 44.59
C LEU A 850 28.10 22.03 44.07
N TRP A 851 29.12 21.35 43.52
CA TRP A 851 30.27 22.05 42.95
C TRP A 851 29.91 22.86 41.70
N SER A 852 29.02 22.37 40.84
CA SER A 852 28.56 23.15 39.68
C SER A 852 27.81 24.44 40.05
N ALA A 853 27.27 24.50 41.27
CA ALA A 853 26.56 25.65 41.81
C ALA A 853 27.45 26.61 42.62
N ALA A 854 28.75 26.35 42.72
CA ALA A 854 29.71 27.23 43.39
C ALA A 854 29.70 28.65 42.78
N ASP A 855 29.75 29.69 43.63
CA ASP A 855 29.88 31.06 43.16
C ASP A 855 31.27 31.29 42.55
N LYS A 856 31.30 31.64 41.27
CA LYS A 856 32.53 31.92 40.52
C LYS A 856 33.35 33.05 41.13
N ARG A 857 32.73 34.02 41.81
CA ARG A 857 33.44 35.12 42.48
C ARG A 857 34.20 34.62 43.70
N LEU A 858 33.60 33.72 44.49
CA LEU A 858 34.25 33.09 45.64
C LEU A 858 35.43 32.21 45.20
N LEU A 859 35.25 31.43 44.14
CA LEU A 859 36.32 30.61 43.56
C LEU A 859 37.50 31.44 43.00
N GLN A 860 37.24 32.68 42.56
CA GLN A 860 38.30 33.60 42.14
C GLN A 860 39.01 34.27 43.33
N ALA A 861 38.29 34.49 44.43
CA ALA A 861 38.82 35.13 45.62
C ALA A 861 39.60 34.15 46.53
N ASP A 862 39.25 32.86 46.53
CA ASP A 862 39.86 31.81 47.36
C ASP A 862 40.50 30.71 46.50
N PRO A 863 41.84 30.72 46.35
CA PRO A 863 42.57 29.69 45.63
C PRO A 863 42.41 28.27 46.21
N GLU A 864 42.24 28.13 47.53
CA GLU A 864 42.07 26.81 48.17
C GLU A 864 40.70 26.20 47.84
N MET A 865 39.66 27.04 47.81
CA MET A 865 38.32 26.62 47.40
C MET A 865 38.30 26.18 45.93
N LYS A 866 39.02 26.88 45.06
CA LYS A 866 39.17 26.50 43.64
C LYS A 866 39.88 25.16 43.47
N GLU A 867 40.97 24.92 44.21
CA GLU A 867 41.65 23.62 44.19
C GLU A 867 40.73 22.50 44.70
N ALA A 868 39.93 22.77 45.75
CA ALA A 868 38.96 21.82 46.28
C ALA A 868 37.84 21.49 45.28
N GLU A 869 37.36 22.48 44.51
CA GLU A 869 36.38 22.29 43.44
C GLU A 869 36.93 21.39 42.34
N GLU A 870 38.07 21.75 41.75
CA GLU A 870 38.69 20.99 40.66
C GLU A 870 38.91 19.53 41.09
N LYS A 871 39.47 19.34 42.30
CA LYS A 871 39.68 18.03 42.91
C LYS A 871 38.39 17.27 43.17
N GLY A 872 37.36 17.95 43.66
CA GLY A 872 36.04 17.39 43.93
C GLY A 872 35.38 16.86 42.66
N LEU A 873 35.36 17.67 41.60
CA LEU A 873 34.67 17.37 40.34
C LEU A 873 35.25 16.15 39.63
N TYR A 874 36.56 16.11 39.36
CA TYR A 874 37.16 14.97 38.66
C TYR A 874 37.13 13.69 39.52
N THR A 875 37.21 13.82 40.85
CA THR A 875 37.14 12.66 41.76
C THR A 875 35.73 12.08 41.78
N ALA A 876 34.71 12.95 41.78
CA ALA A 876 33.32 12.52 41.77
C ALA A 876 32.99 11.80 40.45
N GLU A 877 33.38 12.37 39.31
CA GLU A 877 33.21 11.75 37.99
C GLU A 877 33.93 10.40 37.90
N TYR A 878 35.17 10.29 38.40
CA TYR A 878 35.89 9.02 38.44
C TYR A 878 35.16 7.94 39.27
N LEU A 879 34.74 8.28 40.50
CA LEU A 879 34.05 7.32 41.36
C LEU A 879 32.67 6.97 40.78
N ARG A 880 31.96 7.92 40.16
CA ARG A 880 30.64 7.68 39.59
C ARG A 880 30.73 6.78 38.37
N SER A 881 31.75 6.98 37.55
CA SER A 881 32.07 6.08 36.44
C SER A 881 32.31 4.64 36.90
N ARG A 882 33.05 4.43 38.00
CA ARG A 882 33.26 3.08 38.56
C ARG A 882 31.97 2.45 39.08
N SER A 883 31.14 3.20 39.80
CA SER A 883 29.83 2.71 40.27
C SER A 883 28.91 2.37 39.10
N ARG A 884 28.87 3.22 38.07
CA ARG A 884 28.10 3.00 36.85
C ARG A 884 28.59 1.78 36.08
N LEU A 885 29.89 1.63 35.90
CA LEU A 885 30.47 0.45 35.26
C LEU A 885 30.15 -0.85 36.03
N ALA A 886 30.21 -0.83 37.37
CA ALA A 886 29.82 -1.96 38.21
C ALA A 886 28.33 -2.32 38.10
N ARG A 887 27.48 -1.34 37.75
CA ARG A 887 26.05 -1.52 37.46
C ARG A 887 25.76 -1.92 36.00
N GLY A 888 26.78 -2.01 35.14
CA GLY A 888 26.61 -2.28 33.72
C GLY A 888 26.45 -1.04 32.84
N LEU A 889 26.45 0.16 33.44
CA LEU A 889 26.10 1.40 32.77
C LEU A 889 27.26 2.01 31.98
N ALA A 890 27.78 1.28 30.99
CA ALA A 890 29.06 1.55 30.34
C ALA A 890 29.10 2.89 29.58
N ARG A 891 27.98 3.33 28.99
CA ARG A 891 27.92 4.62 28.28
C ARG A 891 27.94 5.82 29.23
N ALA A 892 27.15 5.78 30.30
CA ALA A 892 27.16 6.81 31.33
C ALA A 892 28.54 6.87 32.02
N ALA A 893 29.17 5.71 32.27
CA ALA A 893 30.54 5.62 32.77
C ALA A 893 31.57 6.22 31.80
N ALA A 894 31.39 6.06 30.48
CA ALA A 894 32.28 6.64 29.47
C ALA A 894 32.20 8.17 29.44
N GLN A 895 30.99 8.70 29.60
CA GLN A 895 30.76 10.13 29.65
C GLN A 895 31.42 10.74 30.90
N ASP A 896 31.28 10.12 32.06
CA ASP A 896 31.96 10.56 33.28
C ASP A 896 33.49 10.54 33.13
N VAL A 897 34.06 9.50 32.50
CA VAL A 897 35.51 9.44 32.22
C VAL A 897 35.95 10.57 31.29
N LYS A 898 35.13 10.89 30.29
CA LYS A 898 35.41 11.98 29.36
C LYS A 898 35.38 13.33 30.08
N ASP A 899 34.37 13.56 30.91
CA ASP A 899 34.21 14.80 31.68
C ASP A 899 35.36 14.96 32.69
N ALA A 900 35.75 13.90 33.38
CA ALA A 900 36.89 13.91 34.30
C ALA A 900 38.22 14.21 33.61
N LEU A 901 38.45 13.67 32.40
CA LEU A 901 39.65 13.95 31.62
C LEU A 901 39.69 15.39 31.08
N ALA A 902 38.53 15.99 30.78
CA ALA A 902 38.43 17.37 30.32
C ALA A 902 38.84 18.39 31.40
N ARG A 903 38.75 18.00 32.69
CA ARG A 903 39.11 18.84 33.85
C ARG A 903 40.61 18.85 34.20
N SER A 904 41.46 18.32 33.33
CA SER A 904 42.93 18.32 33.49
C SER A 904 43.44 17.83 34.87
N PRO A 905 43.04 16.62 35.32
CA PRO A 905 43.39 16.13 36.66
C PRO A 905 44.90 15.82 36.79
N PRO A 906 45.44 15.68 38.02
CA PRO A 906 46.84 15.33 38.25
C PRO A 906 47.26 14.02 37.55
N ALA A 907 48.55 13.89 37.21
CA ALA A 907 49.09 12.76 36.44
C ALA A 907 48.74 11.37 37.03
N ALA A 908 48.70 11.25 38.36
CA ALA A 908 48.30 10.01 39.05
C ALA A 908 46.83 9.63 38.75
N THR A 909 45.92 10.62 38.75
CA THR A 909 44.50 10.44 38.44
C THR A 909 44.28 10.19 36.95
N VAL A 910 45.04 10.85 36.07
CA VAL A 910 44.99 10.59 34.61
C VAL A 910 45.32 9.12 34.30
N LYS A 911 46.28 8.53 35.01
CA LYS A 911 46.63 7.10 34.84
C LYS A 911 45.44 6.20 35.20
N GLN A 912 44.77 6.48 36.32
CA GLN A 912 43.57 5.74 36.75
C GLN A 912 42.40 5.92 35.78
N LEU A 913 42.16 7.15 35.30
CA LEU A 913 41.11 7.44 34.31
C LEU A 913 41.37 6.78 32.96
N LYS A 914 42.63 6.69 32.50
CA LYS A 914 42.98 5.95 31.27
C LYS A 914 42.73 4.44 31.41
N GLN A 915 43.04 3.88 32.58
CA GLN A 915 42.71 2.48 32.88
C GLN A 915 41.20 2.27 32.86
N LEU A 916 40.45 3.09 33.60
CA LEU A 916 38.99 3.02 33.64
C LEU A 916 38.36 3.24 32.25
N LYS A 917 38.92 4.15 31.43
CA LYS A 917 38.51 4.35 30.04
C LYS A 917 38.59 3.05 29.23
N THR A 918 39.67 2.29 29.43
CA THR A 918 39.87 1.01 28.72
C THR A 918 38.88 -0.04 29.20
N GLU A 919 38.62 -0.13 30.51
CA GLU A 919 37.62 -1.02 31.09
C GLU A 919 36.21 -0.69 30.59
N VAL A 920 35.86 0.60 30.54
CA VAL A 920 34.60 1.09 30.00
C VAL A 920 34.47 0.81 28.50
N GLN A 921 35.52 1.05 27.71
CA GLN A 921 35.51 0.74 26.27
C GLN A 921 35.34 -0.76 26.01
N ALA A 922 35.99 -1.60 26.80
CA ALA A 922 35.82 -3.05 26.73
C ALA A 922 34.38 -3.47 27.07
N ALA A 923 33.77 -2.85 28.08
CA ALA A 923 32.36 -3.09 28.42
C ALA A 923 31.40 -2.63 27.30
N GLN A 924 31.63 -1.45 26.70
CA GLN A 924 30.84 -0.95 25.57
C GLN A 924 30.94 -1.87 24.34
N GLU A 925 32.15 -2.35 24.03
CA GLU A 925 32.37 -3.26 22.90
C GLU A 925 31.70 -4.61 23.14
N LYS A 926 31.80 -5.15 24.37
CA LYS A 926 31.09 -6.38 24.76
C LYS A 926 29.58 -6.22 24.61
N GLN A 927 29.01 -5.08 25.02
CA GLN A 927 27.58 -4.82 24.90
C GLN A 927 27.14 -4.63 23.44
N ARG A 928 27.98 -4.01 22.59
CA ARG A 928 27.74 -3.93 21.14
C ARG A 928 27.77 -5.29 20.45
N GLN A 929 28.68 -6.17 20.85
CA GLN A 929 28.75 -7.53 20.32
C GLN A 929 27.52 -8.36 20.70
N ILE A 930 26.96 -8.12 21.89
CA ILE A 930 25.74 -8.76 22.36
C ILE A 930 24.51 -8.19 21.62
N ASN A 931 24.35 -6.87 21.55
CA ASN A 931 23.14 -6.21 21.01
C ASN A 931 23.10 -6.07 19.49
N GLY A 932 24.27 -6.06 18.83
CA GLY A 932 24.41 -5.79 17.39
C GLY A 932 23.61 -6.73 16.48
N PRO A 933 23.64 -8.07 16.68
CA PRO A 933 22.83 -9.00 15.90
C PRO A 933 21.33 -8.72 15.98
N LEU A 934 20.79 -8.49 17.19
CA LEU A 934 19.38 -8.20 17.40
C LEU A 934 18.98 -6.85 16.79
N ALA A 935 19.80 -5.80 16.97
CA ALA A 935 19.57 -4.49 16.37
C ALA A 935 19.50 -4.56 14.84
N LYS A 936 20.32 -5.42 14.22
CA LYS A 936 20.32 -5.65 12.79
C LYS A 936 19.05 -6.33 12.30
N GLU A 937 18.55 -7.35 13.01
CA GLU A 937 17.30 -8.03 12.64
C GLU A 937 16.08 -7.11 12.81
N LEU A 938 16.03 -6.31 13.87
CA LEU A 938 14.96 -5.31 14.06
C LEU A 938 15.00 -4.21 12.99
N ALA A 939 16.19 -3.77 12.57
CA ALA A 939 16.32 -2.80 11.48
C ALA A 939 15.78 -3.35 10.14
N LYS A 940 15.94 -4.66 9.87
CA LYS A 940 15.31 -5.30 8.71
C LYS A 940 13.79 -5.30 8.82
N LEU A 941 13.26 -5.57 10.02
CA LEU A 941 11.82 -5.52 10.27
C LEU A 941 11.27 -4.11 10.03
N VAL A 942 11.95 -3.05 10.49
CA VAL A 942 11.56 -1.65 10.20
C VAL A 942 11.44 -1.38 8.70
N ILE A 943 12.40 -1.89 7.90
CA ILE A 943 12.36 -1.74 6.44
C ILE A 943 11.13 -2.46 5.85
N SER A 944 10.82 -3.66 6.36
CA SER A 944 9.63 -4.42 5.96
C SER A 944 8.33 -3.69 6.30
N LEU A 945 8.21 -3.19 7.54
CA LEU A 945 7.02 -2.47 8.01
C LEU A 945 6.76 -1.19 7.20
N ARG A 946 7.81 -0.48 6.76
CA ARG A 946 7.68 0.70 5.87
C ARG A 946 7.17 0.36 4.47
N GLY A 947 7.22 -0.91 4.05
CA GLY A 947 6.66 -1.39 2.78
C GLY A 947 5.12 -1.50 2.80
N GLY A 948 4.50 -1.45 3.98
CA GLY A 948 3.06 -1.58 4.17
C GLY A 948 2.58 -3.04 4.25
N PRO A 949 1.27 -3.25 4.49
CA PRO A 949 0.68 -4.52 4.95
C PRO A 949 0.73 -5.70 3.97
N GLN A 950 1.18 -5.50 2.73
CA GLN A 950 1.31 -6.59 1.74
C GLN A 950 2.77 -7.02 1.51
N ILE A 951 3.74 -6.28 2.04
CA ILE A 951 5.17 -6.59 1.94
C ILE A 951 5.71 -7.22 3.24
N SER A 952 5.13 -6.80 4.37
CA SER A 952 5.40 -7.34 5.71
C SER A 952 4.46 -8.48 6.05
#